data_AF-A0A9D5JPX2-F1
#
_entry.id   AF-A0A9D5JPX2-F1
#
_cell.length_a   1.000
_cell.length_b   1.000
_cell.length_c   1.000
_cell.angle_alpha   90.00
_cell.angle_beta   90.00
_cell.angle_gamma   90.00
#
_symmetry.space_group_name_H-M   'P 1'
#
loop_
_entity.id
_entity.type
_entity.pdbx_description
1 polymer ?
#
loop_
_entity_poly.entity_id
_entity_poly.type
_entity_poly.pdbx_seq_one_letter_code
_entity_poly.pdbx_strand_id
1 'polypeptide(L)'
;MLRSCVRLSVSLRISLLMTVSPACTGDHSTIGERSVSEQFTEQSSERTTIDSADLPEAPTKKATKKKASKKTTKKVAKTATKKTATKEPKAKKTVADKLGKDKDLEPPKPDREPLCFSIAHAYLGVTYVCEAKSFTDKGQPNIRRLTSEEAKERFVLEDLRKGDTVYMELGGPNDRIALLAAWRGVRVMRIPTFRISNNDATREAIETEGWIATDERPAGNESGDKLTARKTRALAIAAKARHHSTDFLEMKEEDRLRLQLKKVYRGWRKSFKTVLAGYQRLLAEYFDDYLLELITTEDPHVVANGRVASQAALRCIWAMIDVFPKEKQEEYAATLGLEKLESRRSLSREDITTIFRKVLEMMLDDDDVQAPFMNHWRKSHKKLEQLVKADPIYRAVLEPIPGVGVSIAARIITAIGEIERFPSQADLIYFAGYHTDENGQAVRRRSGVVSNWNPELKQAVWQFAHEQVVKMPGTVWRERLDLRRAYDLYKILRNRQAKADDQQLNYEILPVAFRSRTITETTHMTPEDLPILSAHVDKLRKQAGTTSKATSDDEDQDAALSNVKDPVLGKLVAGVKQQSYERACRWLGSRFLKHLYKEWRHARGLSRNPATYRDAEGNVHFTRGSKARQQGAERYRRKHGEDPPPPKVR
;
A
#
# COMPACT_ATOMS: atom_id res chain seq x y z
N MET A 1 -6.71 -2.51 -0.98
CA MET A 1 -5.73 -3.64 -0.96
C MET A 1 -6.16 -4.85 -1.81
N LEU A 2 -7.29 -5.51 -1.51
CA LEU A 2 -7.89 -6.59 -2.32
C LEU A 2 -7.98 -6.22 -3.82
N ARG A 3 -8.44 -4.99 -4.12
CA ARG A 3 -8.57 -4.45 -5.49
C ARG A 3 -7.26 -4.43 -6.29
N SER A 4 -6.12 -4.13 -5.66
CA SER A 4 -4.83 -3.98 -6.36
C SER A 4 -4.15 -5.33 -6.64
N CYS A 5 -4.31 -6.32 -5.76
CA CYS A 5 -3.72 -7.65 -5.94
C CYS A 5 -4.50 -8.50 -6.96
N VAL A 6 -5.83 -8.36 -7.04
CA VAL A 6 -6.65 -9.05 -8.06
C VAL A 6 -6.46 -8.42 -9.46
N ARG A 7 -6.17 -7.11 -9.55
CA ARG A 7 -5.93 -6.41 -10.82
C ARG A 7 -4.65 -6.86 -11.56
N LEU A 8 -3.55 -7.10 -10.85
CA LEU A 8 -2.26 -7.44 -11.47
C LEU A 8 -2.15 -8.91 -11.94
N SER A 9 -2.76 -9.85 -11.23
CA SER A 9 -2.52 -11.29 -11.47
C SER A 9 -3.49 -11.94 -12.46
N VAL A 10 -4.74 -11.47 -12.54
CA VAL A 10 -5.74 -12.03 -13.48
C VAL A 10 -5.53 -11.51 -14.92
N SER A 11 -4.97 -10.30 -15.11
CA SER A 11 -4.63 -9.78 -16.44
C SER A 11 -3.58 -10.64 -17.15
N LEU A 12 -2.61 -11.19 -16.42
CA LEU A 12 -1.49 -11.92 -17.04
C LEU A 12 -1.85 -13.33 -17.53
N ARG A 13 -2.97 -13.91 -17.05
CA ARG A 13 -3.39 -15.27 -17.43
C ARG A 13 -4.59 -15.28 -18.39
N ILE A 14 -5.54 -14.36 -18.26
CA ILE A 14 -6.66 -14.28 -19.22
C ILE A 14 -6.19 -13.72 -20.57
N SER A 15 -5.27 -12.75 -20.59
CA SER A 15 -4.70 -12.24 -21.85
C SER A 15 -3.84 -13.27 -22.58
N LEU A 16 -3.25 -14.25 -21.87
CA LEU A 16 -2.47 -15.33 -22.48
C LEU A 16 -3.37 -16.39 -23.16
N LEU A 17 -4.61 -16.53 -22.70
CA LEU A 17 -5.59 -17.52 -23.20
C LEU A 17 -6.50 -16.95 -24.29
N MET A 18 -6.70 -15.63 -24.35
CA MET A 18 -7.54 -14.96 -25.36
C MET A 18 -6.81 -14.66 -26.69
N THR A 19 -5.50 -14.93 -26.80
CA THR A 19 -4.69 -14.69 -28.01
C THR A 19 -4.40 -15.93 -28.85
N VAL A 20 -4.98 -17.09 -28.54
CA VAL A 20 -4.87 -18.27 -29.42
C VAL A 20 -5.91 -18.14 -30.53
N SER A 21 -5.52 -17.45 -31.62
CA SER A 21 -6.26 -17.46 -32.88
C SER A 21 -5.99 -18.79 -33.59
N PRO A 22 -6.99 -19.50 -34.13
CA PRO A 22 -6.74 -20.68 -34.94
C PRO A 22 -6.12 -20.24 -36.26
N ALA A 23 -4.93 -20.77 -36.56
CA ALA A 23 -4.38 -20.74 -37.90
C ALA A 23 -5.22 -21.68 -38.77
N CYS A 24 -6.07 -21.11 -39.63
CA CYS A 24 -6.76 -21.87 -40.66
C CYS A 24 -5.87 -21.95 -41.89
N THR A 25 -5.56 -23.19 -42.25
CA THR A 25 -5.01 -23.64 -43.53
C THR A 25 -5.85 -23.13 -44.69
N GLY A 26 -5.22 -22.45 -45.63
CA GLY A 26 -5.82 -22.13 -46.92
C GLY A 26 -5.64 -23.29 -47.89
N ASP A 27 -6.68 -23.57 -48.67
CA ASP A 27 -6.53 -24.07 -50.03
C ASP A 27 -7.69 -23.58 -50.92
N HIS A 28 -7.32 -23.29 -52.16
CA HIS A 28 -8.07 -22.57 -53.19
C HIS A 28 -9.23 -23.36 -53.81
N SER A 29 -10.32 -22.67 -54.21
CA SER A 29 -10.77 -22.57 -55.63
C SER A 29 -12.16 -21.91 -55.83
N THR A 30 -12.11 -20.79 -56.56
CA THR A 30 -12.96 -20.30 -57.68
C THR A 30 -14.51 -20.27 -57.71
N ILE A 31 -14.98 -19.05 -58.02
CA ILE A 31 -15.98 -18.60 -59.02
C ILE A 31 -17.48 -18.76 -58.70
N GLY A 32 -18.20 -17.63 -58.81
CA GLY A 32 -19.65 -17.57 -58.98
C GLY A 32 -20.21 -16.15 -58.85
N GLU A 33 -20.34 -15.45 -59.97
CA GLU A 33 -21.10 -14.20 -60.12
C GLU A 33 -22.58 -14.37 -59.69
N ARG A 34 -23.19 -13.34 -59.09
CA ARG A 34 -24.52 -12.84 -59.50
C ARG A 34 -24.93 -11.54 -58.79
N SER A 35 -25.76 -10.84 -59.54
CA SER A 35 -26.21 -9.46 -59.52
C SER A 35 -27.53 -9.21 -58.76
N VAL A 36 -27.66 -8.00 -58.21
CA VAL A 36 -28.83 -7.07 -58.25
C VAL A 36 -30.14 -7.42 -57.50
N SER A 37 -30.77 -6.31 -57.05
CA SER A 37 -32.12 -6.06 -56.50
C SER A 37 -32.35 -6.51 -55.05
N GLU A 38 -33.08 -5.81 -54.18
CA GLU A 38 -34.23 -4.92 -54.42
C GLU A 38 -34.54 -4.04 -53.19
N GLN A 39 -35.05 -2.85 -53.52
CA GLN A 39 -35.84 -1.85 -52.80
C GLN A 39 -36.55 -2.26 -51.48
N PHE A 40 -36.60 -1.31 -50.52
CA PHE A 40 -37.85 -0.96 -49.83
C PHE A 40 -37.89 0.54 -49.50
N THR A 41 -38.88 1.21 -50.08
CA THR A 41 -39.27 2.61 -49.89
C THR A 41 -40.33 2.74 -48.80
N GLU A 42 -40.31 3.91 -48.13
CA GLU A 42 -41.44 4.72 -47.62
C GLU A 42 -42.60 4.06 -46.86
N GLN A 43 -42.90 4.58 -45.66
CA GLN A 43 -44.06 5.48 -45.55
C GLN A 43 -44.07 6.35 -44.28
N SER A 44 -44.50 7.57 -44.53
CA SER A 44 -44.72 8.75 -43.71
C SER A 44 -46.08 8.77 -42.99
N SER A 45 -46.16 9.54 -41.91
CA SER A 45 -47.28 10.48 -41.62
C SER A 45 -46.87 11.33 -40.41
N GLU A 46 -46.55 12.61 -40.61
CA GLU A 46 -47.44 13.79 -40.59
C GLU A 46 -48.11 14.05 -39.22
N ARG A 47 -47.63 15.03 -38.43
CA ARG A 47 -47.90 16.50 -38.46
C ARG A 47 -49.20 16.88 -37.77
N THR A 48 -49.11 17.57 -36.62
CA THR A 48 -49.89 18.79 -36.37
C THR A 48 -49.24 19.63 -35.26
N THR A 49 -49.00 20.90 -35.60
CA THR A 49 -48.60 22.04 -34.76
C THR A 49 -49.84 22.83 -34.26
N ILE A 50 -49.60 23.90 -33.48
CA ILE A 50 -50.49 25.02 -33.06
C ILE A 50 -51.02 24.81 -31.61
N ASP A 51 -50.99 25.72 -30.62
CA ASP A 51 -50.59 27.13 -30.40
C ASP A 51 -50.29 27.26 -28.87
N SER A 52 -49.29 28.03 -28.41
CA SER A 52 -49.32 29.46 -28.01
C SER A 52 -50.12 29.78 -26.72
N ALA A 53 -49.39 30.41 -25.78
CA ALA A 53 -49.80 31.44 -24.82
C ALA A 53 -49.97 31.12 -23.31
N ASP A 54 -49.38 32.04 -22.55
CA ASP A 54 -49.71 32.56 -21.21
C ASP A 54 -49.14 31.94 -19.91
N LEU A 55 -48.17 32.69 -19.35
CA LEU A 55 -47.92 32.86 -17.91
C LEU A 55 -49.14 33.56 -17.27
N PRO A 56 -49.46 33.28 -15.99
CA PRO A 56 -49.07 34.26 -14.98
C PRO A 56 -48.72 33.67 -13.59
N GLU A 57 -48.38 34.63 -12.73
CA GLU A 57 -47.73 34.62 -11.43
C GLU A 57 -48.39 33.81 -10.29
N ALA A 58 -47.57 33.58 -9.25
CA ALA A 58 -47.92 33.00 -7.96
C ALA A 58 -48.99 33.80 -7.19
N PRO A 59 -49.71 33.14 -6.25
CA PRO A 59 -49.73 33.72 -4.90
C PRO A 59 -49.73 32.71 -3.73
N THR A 60 -48.94 33.09 -2.71
CA THR A 60 -49.14 33.02 -1.25
C THR A 60 -49.96 31.90 -0.57
N LYS A 61 -49.27 31.26 0.40
CA LYS A 61 -49.70 30.88 1.77
C LYS A 61 -51.21 30.77 2.06
N LYS A 62 -51.64 29.57 2.50
CA LYS A 62 -52.57 29.42 3.64
C LYS A 62 -52.44 28.05 4.32
N ALA A 63 -52.54 28.10 5.63
CA ALA A 63 -52.48 26.99 6.57
C ALA A 63 -53.77 26.16 6.56
N THR A 64 -53.64 24.84 6.80
CA THR A 64 -54.74 24.04 7.35
C THR A 64 -54.25 22.99 8.35
N LYS A 65 -54.98 23.00 9.47
CA LYS A 65 -54.95 22.13 10.65
C LYS A 65 -55.42 20.70 10.35
N LYS A 66 -55.00 19.81 11.26
CA LYS A 66 -55.69 18.61 11.83
C LYS A 66 -55.86 17.35 10.97
N LYS A 67 -55.23 16.27 11.47
CA LYS A 67 -55.85 15.01 11.98
C LYS A 67 -54.70 14.16 12.57
N ALA A 68 -54.50 14.06 13.88
CA ALA A 68 -55.20 13.18 14.83
C ALA A 68 -55.35 11.73 14.33
N SER A 69 -54.41 10.86 14.73
CA SER A 69 -54.61 9.41 14.79
C SER A 69 -54.09 8.88 16.12
N LYS A 70 -54.92 8.01 16.70
CA LYS A 70 -54.95 7.50 18.07
C LYS A 70 -54.09 6.24 18.21
N LYS A 71 -53.32 6.19 19.29
CA LYS A 71 -53.42 5.19 20.37
C LYS A 71 -53.23 3.70 20.03
N THR A 72 -52.09 3.14 20.44
CA THR A 72 -52.07 1.84 21.17
C THR A 72 -50.79 1.67 22.00
N THR A 73 -50.88 2.06 23.27
CA THR A 73 -49.99 1.61 24.35
C THR A 73 -50.40 0.21 24.79
N LYS A 74 -49.53 -0.79 24.62
CA LYS A 74 -49.72 -2.13 25.20
C LYS A 74 -48.97 -2.19 26.53
N LYS A 75 -49.77 -2.21 27.60
CA LYS A 75 -49.42 -2.47 29.00
C LYS A 75 -49.08 -3.97 29.10
N VAL A 76 -47.89 -4.33 29.56
CA VAL A 76 -47.59 -5.68 30.08
C VAL A 76 -46.89 -5.53 31.43
N ALA A 77 -47.25 -6.46 32.30
CA ALA A 77 -47.28 -6.36 33.74
C ALA A 77 -45.92 -6.36 34.44
N LYS A 78 -45.96 -5.77 35.64
CA LYS A 78 -44.98 -5.90 36.72
C LYS A 78 -44.87 -7.36 37.17
N THR A 79 -43.64 -7.83 37.32
CA THR A 79 -43.30 -8.85 38.32
C THR A 79 -42.01 -8.41 39.01
N ALA A 80 -42.11 -8.12 40.31
CA ALA A 80 -40.98 -8.11 41.24
C ALA A 80 -40.35 -9.53 41.24
N THR A 81 -39.07 -9.78 41.45
CA THR A 81 -38.24 -9.48 42.63
C THR A 81 -36.88 -10.13 42.34
N LYS A 82 -35.75 -9.42 42.45
CA LYS A 82 -34.54 -9.88 43.17
C LYS A 82 -33.48 -8.78 43.16
N LYS A 83 -33.24 -8.20 44.34
CA LYS A 83 -32.03 -7.40 44.62
C LYS A 83 -30.81 -8.30 44.43
N THR A 84 -29.97 -7.99 43.47
CA THR A 84 -28.58 -8.43 43.43
C THR A 84 -27.68 -7.23 43.73
N ALA A 85 -26.83 -7.41 44.73
CA ALA A 85 -25.91 -6.43 45.26
C ALA A 85 -25.03 -5.82 44.16
N THR A 86 -24.97 -4.49 44.15
CA THR A 86 -24.03 -3.67 43.39
C THR A 86 -22.62 -4.01 43.85
N LYS A 87 -21.91 -4.85 43.07
CA LYS A 87 -20.45 -4.97 43.18
C LYS A 87 -19.82 -3.78 42.48
N GLU A 88 -19.00 -3.05 43.23
CA GLU A 88 -18.14 -1.98 42.72
C GLU A 88 -17.39 -2.41 41.44
N PRO A 89 -17.24 -1.51 40.46
CA PRO A 89 -16.48 -1.80 39.26
C PRO A 89 -15.00 -1.94 39.63
N LYS A 90 -14.53 -3.19 39.75
CA LYS A 90 -13.10 -3.50 39.87
C LYS A 90 -12.36 -2.84 38.71
N ALA A 91 -11.35 -2.04 39.05
CA ALA A 91 -10.47 -1.35 38.11
C ALA A 91 -10.08 -2.29 36.96
N LYS A 92 -10.36 -1.87 35.72
CA LYS A 92 -9.94 -2.61 34.52
C LYS A 92 -8.42 -2.66 34.50
N LYS A 93 -7.85 -3.79 34.92
CA LYS A 93 -6.43 -4.14 34.72
C LYS A 93 -6.06 -3.85 33.27
N THR A 94 -4.96 -3.12 33.09
CA THR A 94 -4.51 -2.69 31.77
C THR A 94 -4.14 -3.92 30.92
N VAL A 95 -4.14 -3.78 29.60
CA VAL A 95 -3.75 -4.86 28.67
C VAL A 95 -2.33 -5.36 28.93
N ALA A 96 -1.47 -4.57 29.59
CA ALA A 96 -0.15 -4.98 30.05
C ALA A 96 -0.20 -6.09 31.12
N ASP A 97 -1.19 -6.08 32.03
CA ASP A 97 -1.32 -7.08 33.11
C ASP A 97 -1.79 -8.46 32.61
N LYS A 98 -2.45 -8.52 31.44
CA LYS A 98 -2.96 -9.77 30.86
C LYS A 98 -1.95 -10.51 29.99
N LEU A 99 -0.73 -9.97 29.83
CA LEU A 99 0.38 -10.65 29.17
C LEU A 99 1.24 -11.48 30.14
N GLY A 100 0.77 -11.73 31.37
CA GLY A 100 1.50 -12.46 32.41
C GLY A 100 1.00 -13.88 32.71
N LYS A 101 1.97 -14.75 33.02
CA LYS A 101 1.91 -16.12 33.56
C LYS A 101 1.98 -17.29 32.58
N ASP A 102 2.85 -17.20 31.57
CA ASP A 102 3.56 -18.42 31.15
C ASP A 102 4.56 -18.77 32.27
N LYS A 103 4.55 -20.04 32.68
CA LYS A 103 5.31 -20.62 33.82
C LYS A 103 6.68 -19.96 33.97
N ASP A 104 6.96 -19.50 35.19
CA ASP A 104 8.24 -18.94 35.60
C ASP A 104 9.37 -19.94 35.27
N LEU A 105 9.98 -19.78 34.09
CA LEU A 105 11.31 -20.31 33.83
C LEU A 105 12.20 -19.56 34.82
N GLU A 106 12.60 -20.25 35.89
CA GLU A 106 13.53 -19.69 36.88
C GLU A 106 14.69 -19.02 36.14
N PRO A 107 14.96 -17.73 36.40
CA PRO A 107 16.06 -17.05 35.75
C PRO A 107 17.35 -17.82 36.09
N PRO A 108 18.15 -18.23 35.09
CA PRO A 108 19.37 -19.00 35.33
C PRO A 108 20.29 -18.22 36.28
N LYS A 109 20.89 -18.94 37.24
CA LYS A 109 21.82 -18.36 38.22
C LYS A 109 22.95 -17.58 37.50
N PRO A 110 23.26 -16.34 37.92
CA PRO A 110 24.20 -15.48 37.23
C PRO A 110 25.65 -15.80 37.65
N ASP A 111 26.18 -16.94 37.18
CA ASP A 111 27.57 -17.34 37.51
C ASP A 111 28.61 -16.79 36.52
N ARG A 112 28.23 -15.95 35.53
CA ARG A 112 29.20 -15.35 34.59
C ARG A 112 29.07 -13.84 34.47
N GLU A 113 30.20 -13.18 34.28
CA GLU A 113 30.28 -11.76 33.93
C GLU A 113 29.42 -11.47 32.67
N PRO A 114 28.72 -10.31 32.63
CA PRO A 114 28.02 -9.85 31.43
C PRO A 114 28.97 -9.77 30.24
N LEU A 115 28.52 -10.25 29.08
CA LEU A 115 29.29 -10.22 27.84
C LEU A 115 28.67 -9.24 26.83
N CYS A 116 29.52 -8.79 25.91
CA CYS A 116 29.15 -8.02 24.73
C CYS A 116 29.18 -8.91 23.49
N PHE A 117 28.09 -8.89 22.73
CA PHE A 117 27.97 -9.61 21.47
C PHE A 117 27.74 -8.65 20.32
N SER A 118 28.28 -8.96 19.15
CA SER A 118 27.93 -8.32 17.89
C SER A 118 27.47 -9.39 16.91
N ILE A 119 26.36 -9.14 16.20
CA ILE A 119 25.69 -10.17 15.38
C ILE A 119 25.46 -9.67 13.96
N ALA A 120 25.93 -10.47 12.99
CA ALA A 120 25.48 -10.42 11.60
C ALA A 120 24.73 -11.71 11.26
N HIS A 121 23.40 -11.67 11.34
CA HIS A 121 22.56 -12.86 11.20
C HIS A 121 21.96 -13.02 9.80
N ALA A 122 21.97 -14.27 9.33
CA ALA A 122 21.26 -14.72 8.16
C ALA A 122 20.15 -15.70 8.56
N TYR A 123 18.92 -15.41 8.13
CA TYR A 123 17.76 -16.26 8.42
C TYR A 123 17.95 -17.66 7.84
N LEU A 124 18.37 -17.70 6.58
CA LEU A 124 18.81 -18.93 5.91
C LEU A 124 20.33 -18.79 5.77
N GLY A 125 21.08 -19.74 6.33
CA GLY A 125 22.54 -19.77 6.25
C GLY A 125 23.28 -19.36 7.53
N VAL A 126 24.56 -19.03 7.39
CA VAL A 126 25.47 -18.87 8.53
C VAL A 126 25.29 -17.52 9.22
N THR A 127 25.26 -17.55 10.56
CA THR A 127 25.30 -16.37 11.42
C THR A 127 26.67 -16.25 12.08
N TYR A 128 27.24 -15.05 12.08
CA TYR A 128 28.48 -14.77 12.80
C TYR A 128 28.16 -13.96 14.05
N VAL A 129 28.76 -14.38 15.16
CA VAL A 129 28.68 -13.72 16.47
C VAL A 129 30.10 -13.38 16.91
N CYS A 130 30.37 -12.10 17.16
CA CYS A 130 31.58 -11.66 17.83
C CYS A 130 31.29 -11.53 19.32
N GLU A 131 32.11 -12.11 20.17
CA GLU A 131 31.95 -12.18 21.63
C GLU A 131 33.17 -11.54 22.32
N ALA A 132 32.92 -10.66 23.28
CA ALA A 132 33.95 -10.03 24.12
C ALA A 132 33.41 -9.74 25.52
N LYS A 133 34.30 -9.59 26.51
CA LYS A 133 33.91 -9.07 27.83
C LYS A 133 33.39 -7.64 27.70
N SER A 134 34.18 -6.77 27.10
CA SER A 134 33.78 -5.46 26.63
C SER A 134 34.36 -5.18 25.25
N PHE A 135 33.60 -4.51 24.38
CA PHE A 135 34.16 -4.01 23.12
C PHE A 135 35.09 -2.80 23.30
N THR A 136 35.25 -2.28 24.52
CA THR A 136 36.28 -1.28 24.83
C THR A 136 37.68 -1.89 24.97
N ASP A 137 37.78 -3.21 25.14
CA ASP A 137 39.04 -3.90 25.38
C ASP A 137 39.87 -3.97 24.09
N LYS A 138 41.21 -3.91 24.20
CA LYS A 138 42.14 -3.90 23.03
C LYS A 138 42.19 -5.22 22.25
N GLY A 139 41.60 -6.30 22.77
CA GLY A 139 41.62 -7.60 22.10
C GLY A 139 40.62 -7.71 20.95
N GLN A 140 40.97 -8.51 19.92
CA GLN A 140 40.02 -8.93 18.91
C GLN A 140 38.93 -9.81 19.54
N PRO A 141 37.63 -9.57 19.25
CA PRO A 141 36.57 -10.39 19.82
C PRO A 141 36.63 -11.82 19.29
N ASN A 142 36.21 -12.79 20.11
CA ASN A 142 36.09 -14.18 19.69
C ASN A 142 34.98 -14.31 18.64
N ILE A 143 35.27 -14.91 17.48
CA ILE A 143 34.32 -15.02 16.38
C ILE A 143 33.76 -16.44 16.36
N ARG A 144 32.46 -16.57 16.63
CA ARG A 144 31.72 -17.83 16.55
C ARG A 144 30.89 -17.87 15.27
N ARG A 145 30.98 -19.01 14.58
CA ARG A 145 30.22 -19.32 13.38
C ARG A 145 29.05 -20.26 13.74
N LEU A 146 27.81 -19.78 13.58
CA LEU A 146 26.61 -20.57 13.83
C LEU A 146 26.04 -21.06 12.49
N THR A 147 26.31 -22.32 12.17
CA THR A 147 26.00 -22.92 10.86
C THR A 147 24.62 -23.58 10.80
N SER A 148 24.09 -24.09 11.91
CA SER A 148 22.79 -24.76 11.98
C SER A 148 21.73 -23.92 12.70
N GLU A 149 20.45 -24.27 12.53
CA GLU A 149 19.36 -23.61 13.26
C GLU A 149 19.43 -23.93 14.75
N GLU A 150 19.83 -25.14 15.13
CA GLU A 150 20.03 -25.56 16.52
C GLU A 150 21.14 -24.74 17.18
N ALA A 151 22.25 -24.46 16.46
CA ALA A 151 23.32 -23.61 17.00
C ALA A 151 22.87 -22.15 17.20
N LYS A 152 22.01 -21.63 16.31
CA LYS A 152 21.41 -20.30 16.47
C LYS A 152 20.42 -20.28 17.63
N GLU A 153 19.58 -21.30 17.74
CA GLU A 153 18.62 -21.45 18.82
C GLU A 153 19.34 -21.54 20.17
N ARG A 154 20.34 -22.40 20.27
CA ARG A 154 21.21 -22.54 21.45
C ARG A 154 21.84 -21.21 21.84
N PHE A 155 22.41 -20.48 20.87
CA PHE A 155 22.98 -19.17 21.16
C PHE A 155 21.94 -18.21 21.77
N VAL A 156 20.75 -18.13 21.18
CA VAL A 156 19.75 -17.18 21.67
C VAL A 156 19.04 -17.65 22.96
N LEU A 157 18.87 -18.95 23.15
CA LEU A 157 18.14 -19.53 24.29
C LEU A 157 19.02 -19.98 25.47
N GLU A 158 20.30 -20.25 25.26
CA GLU A 158 21.22 -20.71 26.31
C GLU A 158 22.36 -19.72 26.54
N ASP A 159 23.00 -19.26 25.46
CA ASP A 159 24.19 -18.42 25.59
C ASP A 159 23.84 -17.00 26.03
N LEU A 160 22.81 -16.37 25.47
CA LEU A 160 22.38 -15.03 25.86
C LEU A 160 21.73 -15.02 27.27
N ARG A 161 22.27 -14.20 28.16
CA ARG A 161 21.85 -14.07 29.56
C ARG A 161 21.44 -12.64 29.89
N LYS A 162 20.62 -12.50 30.94
CA LYS A 162 20.23 -11.21 31.49
C LYS A 162 21.48 -10.41 31.87
N GLY A 163 21.55 -9.14 31.45
CA GLY A 163 22.70 -8.27 31.69
C GLY A 163 23.71 -8.21 30.53
N ASP A 164 23.70 -9.19 29.61
CA ASP A 164 24.52 -9.10 28.39
C ASP A 164 24.08 -7.91 27.52
N THR A 165 24.98 -7.45 26.65
CA THR A 165 24.67 -6.43 25.63
C THR A 165 24.88 -7.00 24.23
N VAL A 166 23.91 -6.83 23.34
CA VAL A 166 24.00 -7.26 21.93
C VAL A 166 23.91 -6.06 21.01
N TYR A 167 24.93 -5.90 20.17
CA TYR A 167 25.02 -4.92 19.09
C TYR A 167 24.62 -5.56 17.77
N MET A 168 23.70 -4.94 17.03
CA MET A 168 23.22 -5.49 15.76
C MET A 168 22.65 -4.41 14.84
N GLU A 169 22.44 -4.74 13.58
CA GLU A 169 21.79 -3.83 12.65
C GLU A 169 20.26 -3.82 12.77
N LEU A 170 19.67 -2.68 12.40
CA LEU A 170 18.22 -2.55 12.23
C LEU A 170 17.71 -3.39 11.05
N GLY A 171 16.61 -4.10 11.26
CA GLY A 171 15.81 -4.71 10.21
C GLY A 171 16.08 -6.19 9.94
N GLY A 172 15.38 -6.70 8.93
CA GLY A 172 15.57 -8.06 8.43
C GLY A 172 15.33 -9.16 9.48
N PRO A 173 16.14 -10.23 9.43
CA PRO A 173 16.14 -11.31 10.42
C PRO A 173 16.59 -10.87 11.82
N ASN A 174 17.45 -9.86 11.94
CA ASN A 174 17.96 -9.34 13.22
C ASN A 174 16.82 -8.84 14.13
N ASP A 175 15.72 -8.35 13.56
CA ASP A 175 14.53 -7.95 14.33
C ASP A 175 13.99 -9.07 15.24
N ARG A 176 14.16 -10.35 14.86
CA ARG A 176 13.69 -11.49 15.67
C ARG A 176 14.64 -11.78 16.83
N ILE A 177 15.95 -11.73 16.56
CA ILE A 177 16.98 -11.90 17.60
C ILE A 177 16.88 -10.75 18.60
N ALA A 178 16.71 -9.50 18.14
CA ALA A 178 16.49 -8.34 19.01
C ALA A 178 15.32 -8.57 19.98
N LEU A 179 14.18 -9.03 19.47
CA LEU A 179 12.99 -9.30 20.28
C LEU A 179 13.24 -10.39 21.33
N LEU A 180 13.92 -11.46 20.94
CA LEU A 180 14.17 -12.60 21.82
C LEU A 180 15.25 -12.27 22.87
N ALA A 181 16.32 -11.58 22.47
CA ALA A 181 17.35 -11.06 23.36
C ALA A 181 16.74 -10.13 24.42
N ALA A 182 15.94 -9.13 24.01
CA ALA A 182 15.29 -8.24 24.97
C ALA A 182 14.28 -8.95 25.87
N TRP A 183 13.57 -9.98 25.37
CA TRP A 183 12.71 -10.80 26.23
C TRP A 183 13.49 -11.53 27.33
N ARG A 184 14.76 -11.88 27.08
CA ARG A 184 15.67 -12.47 28.07
C ARG A 184 16.36 -11.45 28.99
N GLY A 185 16.02 -10.16 28.87
CA GLY A 185 16.66 -9.09 29.65
C GLY A 185 18.08 -8.75 29.18
N VAL A 186 18.41 -9.05 27.92
CA VAL A 186 19.63 -8.60 27.26
C VAL A 186 19.43 -7.16 26.78
N ARG A 187 20.44 -6.30 26.96
CA ARG A 187 20.45 -4.94 26.44
C ARG A 187 20.71 -4.97 24.94
N VAL A 188 19.80 -4.46 24.12
CA VAL A 188 19.92 -4.52 22.66
C VAL A 188 20.26 -3.14 22.09
N MET A 189 21.43 -3.03 21.48
CA MET A 189 21.96 -1.83 20.84
C MET A 189 21.86 -1.98 19.33
N ARG A 190 21.19 -1.05 18.65
CA ARG A 190 20.84 -1.21 17.24
C ARG A 190 21.35 -0.06 16.38
N ILE A 191 21.91 -0.37 15.23
CA ILE A 191 22.44 0.64 14.30
C ILE A 191 21.72 0.59 12.95
N PRO A 192 21.34 1.73 12.33
CA PRO A 192 20.75 1.72 11.00
C PRO A 192 21.68 1.07 9.98
N THR A 193 21.14 0.17 9.15
CA THR A 193 21.93 -0.60 8.17
C THR A 193 22.83 0.26 7.30
N PHE A 194 22.37 1.45 6.90
CA PHE A 194 23.14 2.37 6.05
C PHE A 194 24.32 3.05 6.76
N ARG A 195 24.39 2.98 8.09
CA ARG A 195 25.53 3.45 8.89
C ARG A 195 26.65 2.41 8.94
N ILE A 196 26.35 1.16 8.63
CA ILE A 196 27.33 0.12 8.34
C ILE A 196 27.48 0.13 6.83
N SER A 197 28.44 0.93 6.40
CA SER A 197 28.75 1.26 5.02
C SER A 197 29.04 0.03 4.17
N ASN A 198 29.25 0.25 2.87
CA ASN A 198 29.79 -0.76 1.95
C ASN A 198 31.09 -1.38 2.51
N ASN A 199 31.49 -2.52 1.95
CA ASN A 199 32.59 -3.36 2.45
C ASN A 199 33.87 -2.57 2.76
N ASP A 200 34.21 -1.52 2.01
CA ASP A 200 35.48 -0.78 2.15
C ASP A 200 35.58 -0.02 3.49
N ALA A 201 34.62 0.85 3.81
CA ALA A 201 34.64 1.57 5.09
C ALA A 201 34.34 0.65 6.29
N THR A 202 33.66 -0.47 6.04
CA THR A 202 33.49 -1.56 7.03
C THR A 202 34.84 -2.24 7.31
N ARG A 203 35.67 -2.43 6.29
CA ARG A 203 37.01 -3.02 6.39
C ARG A 203 38.00 -2.05 7.04
N GLU A 204 37.98 -0.77 6.67
CA GLU A 204 38.79 0.29 7.28
C GLU A 204 38.57 0.38 8.80
N ALA A 205 37.32 0.27 9.25
CA ALA A 205 36.99 0.25 10.68
C ALA A 205 37.57 -0.97 11.42
N ILE A 206 37.70 -2.11 10.75
CA ILE A 206 38.28 -3.34 11.31
C ILE A 206 39.82 -3.25 11.29
N GLU A 207 40.40 -2.71 10.22
CA GLU A 207 41.84 -2.52 10.07
C GLU A 207 42.39 -1.50 11.07
N THR A 208 41.63 -0.43 11.35
CA THR A 208 41.95 0.56 12.40
C THR A 208 42.08 -0.09 13.78
N GLU A 209 41.34 -1.17 14.02
CA GLU A 209 41.39 -1.96 15.25
C GLU A 209 42.54 -2.98 15.28
N GLY A 210 43.26 -3.14 14.18
CA GLY A 210 44.22 -4.23 14.00
C GLY A 210 43.55 -5.62 13.99
N TRP A 211 42.25 -5.70 13.74
CA TRP A 211 41.52 -6.96 13.68
C TRP A 211 41.64 -7.60 12.29
N ILE A 212 41.69 -8.92 12.24
CA ILE A 212 41.82 -9.65 10.98
C ILE A 212 40.48 -10.30 10.61
N ALA A 213 39.88 -9.87 9.51
CA ALA A 213 38.74 -10.55 8.88
C ALA A 213 39.27 -11.56 7.85
N THR A 214 39.62 -12.77 8.30
CA THR A 214 40.06 -13.84 7.39
C THR A 214 38.92 -14.29 6.47
N ASP A 215 39.27 -14.57 5.22
CA ASP A 215 38.34 -15.10 4.22
C ASP A 215 37.73 -16.44 4.69
N GLU A 216 36.44 -16.58 4.45
CA GLU A 216 35.69 -17.78 4.84
C GLU A 216 35.61 -18.75 3.66
N ARG A 217 35.89 -20.02 3.95
CA ARG A 217 35.64 -21.10 2.99
C ARG A 217 34.12 -21.25 2.78
N PRO A 218 33.68 -21.56 1.54
CA PRO A 218 32.28 -21.88 1.27
C PRO A 218 31.76 -22.95 2.23
N ALA A 219 30.49 -22.89 2.62
CA ALA A 219 29.82 -23.99 3.29
C ALA A 219 28.32 -24.03 2.99
N GLY A 220 27.81 -25.23 2.74
CA GLY A 220 26.47 -25.41 2.22
C GLY A 220 26.30 -24.66 0.90
N ASN A 221 25.19 -23.93 0.77
CA ASN A 221 24.83 -23.20 -0.46
C ASN A 221 25.37 -21.76 -0.49
N GLU A 222 26.27 -21.40 0.42
CA GLU A 222 26.78 -20.03 0.55
C GLU A 222 28.22 -19.94 0.04
N SER A 223 28.44 -19.02 -0.90
CA SER A 223 29.77 -18.71 -1.41
C SER A 223 30.66 -18.13 -0.30
N GLY A 224 31.97 -18.36 -0.40
CA GLY A 224 32.96 -17.82 0.53
C GLY A 224 32.81 -16.30 0.70
N ASP A 225 32.67 -15.56 -0.41
CA ASP A 225 32.46 -14.11 -0.38
C ASP A 225 31.26 -13.65 0.46
N LYS A 226 30.14 -14.39 0.44
CA LYS A 226 28.96 -14.05 1.25
C LYS A 226 29.20 -14.30 2.74
N LEU A 227 29.97 -15.33 3.05
CA LEU A 227 30.36 -15.68 4.42
C LEU A 227 31.38 -14.68 4.95
N THR A 228 32.43 -14.38 4.19
CA THR A 228 33.42 -13.33 4.48
C THR A 228 32.70 -12.02 4.71
N ALA A 229 31.82 -11.58 3.79
CA ALA A 229 31.09 -10.33 3.95
C ALA A 229 30.27 -10.26 5.24
N ARG A 230 29.65 -11.37 5.69
CA ARG A 230 28.91 -11.40 6.96
C ARG A 230 29.82 -11.38 8.18
N LYS A 231 30.92 -12.13 8.16
CA LYS A 231 31.92 -12.13 9.22
C LYS A 231 32.52 -10.73 9.38
N THR A 232 32.98 -10.14 8.28
CA THR A 232 33.46 -8.75 8.21
C THR A 232 32.40 -7.79 8.77
N ARG A 233 31.13 -8.01 8.45
CA ARG A 233 30.04 -7.19 8.97
C ARG A 233 29.83 -7.32 10.48
N ALA A 234 29.91 -8.53 11.04
CA ALA A 234 29.85 -8.75 12.49
C ALA A 234 31.02 -8.05 13.21
N LEU A 235 32.23 -8.15 12.64
CA LEU A 235 33.41 -7.45 13.16
C LEU A 235 33.24 -5.93 13.09
N ALA A 236 32.74 -5.38 11.98
CA ALA A 236 32.54 -3.94 11.87
C ALA A 236 31.48 -3.38 12.82
N ILE A 237 30.42 -4.15 13.11
CA ILE A 237 29.46 -3.78 14.16
C ILE A 237 30.18 -3.70 15.51
N ALA A 238 31.06 -4.66 15.83
CA ALA A 238 31.85 -4.64 17.07
C ALA A 238 32.83 -3.45 17.12
N ALA A 239 33.53 -3.17 16.02
CA ALA A 239 34.47 -2.06 15.91
C ALA A 239 33.73 -0.71 16.06
N LYS A 240 32.56 -0.57 15.44
CA LYS A 240 31.71 0.62 15.63
C LYS A 240 31.18 0.73 17.06
N ALA A 241 30.84 -0.37 17.71
CA ALA A 241 30.39 -0.35 19.10
C ALA A 241 31.49 0.20 20.04
N ARG A 242 32.77 -0.05 19.73
CA ARG A 242 33.92 0.50 20.44
C ARG A 242 34.06 2.01 20.29
N HIS A 243 34.05 2.52 19.06
CA HIS A 243 34.38 3.92 18.76
C HIS A 243 33.19 4.87 18.73
N HIS A 244 32.02 4.35 18.40
CA HIS A 244 30.83 5.12 18.05
C HIS A 244 29.61 4.56 18.74
N SER A 245 29.70 4.29 20.04
CA SER A 245 28.56 3.80 20.85
C SER A 245 27.32 4.69 20.72
N THR A 246 27.50 6.00 20.47
CA THR A 246 26.42 6.98 20.24
C THR A 246 25.66 6.78 18.92
N ASP A 247 26.22 6.08 17.94
CA ASP A 247 25.52 5.73 16.70
C ASP A 247 24.51 4.59 16.91
N PHE A 248 24.60 3.87 18.04
CA PHE A 248 23.67 2.82 18.39
C PHE A 248 22.49 3.37 19.19
N LEU A 249 21.31 2.90 18.81
CA LEU A 249 20.05 3.16 19.46
C LEU A 249 19.73 1.98 20.37
N GLU A 250 19.70 2.25 21.67
CA GLU A 250 19.21 1.27 22.63
C GLU A 250 17.73 0.98 22.38
N MET A 251 17.38 -0.30 22.24
CA MET A 251 16.02 -0.72 21.98
C MET A 251 15.16 -0.51 23.23
N LYS A 252 14.25 0.46 23.16
CA LYS A 252 13.30 0.75 24.25
C LYS A 252 12.10 -0.19 24.18
N GLU A 253 11.28 -0.22 25.22
CA GLU A 253 10.02 -0.99 25.23
C GLU A 253 9.07 -0.59 24.09
N GLU A 254 9.05 0.69 23.70
CA GLU A 254 8.32 1.14 22.51
C GLU A 254 8.83 0.48 21.22
N ASP A 255 10.15 0.32 21.08
CA ASP A 255 10.75 -0.27 19.89
C ASP A 255 10.49 -1.78 19.85
N ARG A 256 10.49 -2.42 21.02
CA ARG A 256 10.02 -3.81 21.17
C ARG A 256 8.57 -3.95 20.73
N LEU A 257 7.68 -3.07 21.16
CA LEU A 257 6.28 -3.05 20.72
C LEU A 257 6.18 -2.90 19.19
N ARG A 258 6.94 -1.97 18.59
CA ARG A 258 6.97 -1.76 17.14
C ARG A 258 7.51 -2.96 16.37
N LEU A 259 8.52 -3.65 16.90
CA LEU A 259 9.03 -4.90 16.32
C LEU A 259 8.01 -6.04 16.40
N GLN A 260 7.30 -6.18 17.52
CA GLN A 260 6.19 -7.13 17.64
C GLN A 260 5.08 -6.78 16.65
N LEU A 261 4.70 -5.51 16.57
CA LEU A 261 3.73 -5.00 15.60
C LEU A 261 4.15 -5.33 14.17
N LYS A 262 5.42 -5.12 13.82
CA LYS A 262 6.00 -5.44 12.51
C LYS A 262 5.93 -6.94 12.22
N LYS A 263 6.22 -7.79 13.20
CA LYS A 263 6.11 -9.26 13.06
C LYS A 263 4.67 -9.68 12.82
N VAL A 264 3.74 -9.22 13.65
CA VAL A 264 2.30 -9.56 13.53
C VAL A 264 1.73 -9.02 12.23
N TYR A 265 2.06 -7.79 11.84
CA TYR A 265 1.64 -7.20 10.56
C TYR A 265 2.13 -8.00 9.36
N ARG A 266 3.42 -8.38 9.34
CA ARG A 266 4.00 -9.20 8.27
C ARG A 266 3.36 -10.59 8.22
N GLY A 267 3.11 -11.20 9.37
CA GLY A 267 2.40 -12.48 9.49
C GLY A 267 0.99 -12.38 8.91
N TRP A 268 0.18 -11.45 9.44
CA TRP A 268 -1.17 -11.14 8.97
C TRP A 268 -1.21 -10.91 7.45
N ARG A 269 -0.29 -10.10 6.92
CA ARG A 269 -0.24 -9.80 5.49
C ARG A 269 0.21 -10.99 4.63
N LYS A 270 1.15 -11.80 5.11
CA LYS A 270 1.56 -13.02 4.41
C LYS A 270 0.39 -14.00 4.34
N SER A 271 -0.28 -14.22 5.46
CA SER A 271 -1.51 -15.01 5.55
C SER A 271 -2.56 -14.49 4.57
N PHE A 272 -2.84 -13.18 4.57
CA PHE A 272 -3.77 -12.57 3.61
C PHE A 272 -3.39 -12.80 2.14
N LYS A 273 -2.10 -12.69 1.79
CA LYS A 273 -1.64 -12.96 0.42
C LYS A 273 -1.76 -14.44 0.05
N THR A 274 -1.45 -15.35 0.98
CA THR A 274 -1.59 -16.80 0.78
C THR A 274 -3.05 -17.16 0.53
N VAL A 275 -3.98 -16.57 1.27
CA VAL A 275 -5.43 -16.73 1.05
C VAL A 275 -5.81 -16.32 -0.35
N LEU A 276 -5.44 -15.11 -0.72
CA LEU A 276 -5.79 -14.58 -2.03
C LEU A 276 -5.21 -15.44 -3.15
N ALA A 277 -3.96 -15.91 -3.00
CA ALA A 277 -3.33 -16.80 -3.97
C ALA A 277 -3.99 -18.20 -4.00
N GLY A 278 -4.38 -18.74 -2.85
CA GLY A 278 -5.11 -20.00 -2.75
C GLY A 278 -6.45 -19.93 -3.47
N TYR A 279 -7.23 -18.88 -3.23
CA TYR A 279 -8.49 -18.66 -3.94
C TYR A 279 -8.30 -18.44 -5.44
N GLN A 280 -7.22 -17.78 -5.85
CA GLN A 280 -6.90 -17.65 -7.27
C GLN A 280 -6.56 -18.99 -7.93
N ARG A 281 -5.94 -19.92 -7.21
CA ARG A 281 -5.66 -21.28 -7.70
C ARG A 281 -6.94 -22.11 -7.74
N LEU A 282 -7.75 -22.06 -6.68
CA LEU A 282 -9.05 -22.70 -6.63
C LEU A 282 -9.92 -22.27 -7.82
N LEU A 283 -9.98 -20.95 -8.09
CA LEU A 283 -10.66 -20.41 -9.27
C LEU A 283 -10.16 -20.98 -10.60
N ALA A 284 -8.86 -21.24 -10.71
CA ALA A 284 -8.27 -21.82 -11.92
C ALA A 284 -8.61 -23.32 -12.02
N GLU A 285 -8.49 -24.07 -10.94
CA GLU A 285 -8.85 -25.50 -10.88
C GLU A 285 -10.33 -25.70 -11.23
N TYR A 286 -11.25 -24.93 -10.64
CA TYR A 286 -12.67 -25.00 -10.99
C TYR A 286 -12.95 -24.60 -12.44
N PHE A 287 -12.13 -23.72 -13.03
CA PHE A 287 -12.23 -23.37 -14.43
C PHE A 287 -11.76 -24.51 -15.33
N ASP A 288 -10.65 -25.16 -14.97
CA ASP A 288 -10.12 -26.32 -15.70
C ASP A 288 -11.07 -27.52 -15.59
N ASP A 289 -11.59 -27.84 -14.41
CA ASP A 289 -12.55 -28.93 -14.18
C ASP A 289 -13.86 -28.69 -14.97
N TYR A 290 -14.35 -27.46 -14.99
CA TYR A 290 -15.54 -27.10 -15.74
C TYR A 290 -15.31 -27.19 -17.25
N LEU A 291 -14.12 -26.83 -17.75
CA LEU A 291 -13.75 -27.05 -19.15
C LEU A 291 -13.68 -28.54 -19.50
N LEU A 292 -13.14 -29.37 -18.61
CA LEU A 292 -13.10 -30.82 -18.80
C LEU A 292 -14.50 -31.43 -18.82
N GLU A 293 -15.40 -31.03 -17.91
CA GLU A 293 -16.79 -31.45 -17.92
C GLU A 293 -17.49 -31.09 -19.24
N LEU A 294 -17.27 -29.86 -19.72
CA LEU A 294 -17.81 -29.40 -21.01
C LEU A 294 -17.30 -30.22 -22.20
N ILE A 295 -16.04 -30.66 -22.18
CA ILE A 295 -15.48 -31.53 -23.22
C ILE A 295 -16.15 -32.90 -23.18
N THR A 296 -16.49 -33.41 -21.99
CA THR A 296 -17.13 -34.72 -21.83
C THR A 296 -18.62 -34.73 -22.12
N THR A 297 -19.32 -33.62 -21.91
CA THR A 297 -20.70 -33.45 -22.36
C THR A 297 -20.69 -33.12 -23.84
N GLU A 298 -21.15 -34.03 -24.71
CA GLU A 298 -21.06 -33.99 -26.18
C GLU A 298 -21.72 -32.79 -26.91
N ASP A 299 -21.97 -31.65 -26.25
CA ASP A 299 -22.54 -30.44 -26.85
C ASP A 299 -21.48 -29.32 -27.02
N PRO A 300 -20.75 -29.31 -28.16
CA PRO A 300 -19.75 -28.28 -28.46
C PRO A 300 -20.33 -26.85 -28.56
N HIS A 301 -21.65 -26.67 -28.67
CA HIS A 301 -22.25 -25.34 -28.71
C HIS A 301 -22.28 -24.62 -27.35
N VAL A 302 -22.10 -25.36 -26.25
CA VAL A 302 -22.05 -24.78 -24.89
C VAL A 302 -20.73 -24.02 -24.66
N VAL A 303 -19.63 -24.45 -25.28
CA VAL A 303 -18.28 -23.90 -25.08
C VAL A 303 -18.08 -22.54 -25.79
N ALA A 304 -18.72 -22.33 -26.94
CA ALA A 304 -18.50 -21.17 -27.80
C ALA A 304 -19.10 -19.84 -27.28
N ASN A 305 -19.99 -19.90 -26.28
CA ASN A 305 -20.62 -18.72 -25.72
C ASN A 305 -19.93 -18.36 -24.40
N GLY A 306 -19.57 -17.08 -24.18
CA GLY A 306 -18.84 -16.56 -22.99
C GLY A 306 -19.44 -16.83 -21.59
N ARG A 307 -20.40 -17.76 -21.48
CA ARG A 307 -20.93 -18.37 -20.25
C ARG A 307 -19.91 -19.23 -19.52
N VAL A 308 -18.93 -19.82 -20.21
CA VAL A 308 -17.99 -20.79 -19.61
C VAL A 308 -17.27 -20.21 -18.38
N ALA A 309 -16.62 -19.05 -18.54
CA ALA A 309 -15.92 -18.38 -17.44
C ALA A 309 -16.87 -17.91 -16.33
N SER A 310 -18.11 -17.55 -16.68
CA SER A 310 -19.11 -17.09 -15.71
C SER A 310 -19.64 -18.26 -14.87
N GLN A 311 -19.90 -19.42 -15.48
CA GLN A 311 -20.35 -20.63 -14.79
C GLN A 311 -19.24 -21.23 -13.92
N ALA A 312 -18.00 -21.31 -14.42
CA ALA A 312 -16.85 -21.71 -13.61
C ALA A 312 -16.66 -20.81 -12.38
N ALA A 313 -16.78 -19.48 -12.57
CA ALA A 313 -16.71 -18.53 -11.46
C ALA A 313 -17.84 -18.74 -10.45
N LEU A 314 -19.07 -18.97 -10.91
CA LEU A 314 -20.23 -19.26 -10.04
C LEU A 314 -20.05 -20.56 -9.26
N ARG A 315 -19.59 -21.64 -9.90
CA ARG A 315 -19.29 -22.91 -9.23
C ARG A 315 -18.22 -22.75 -8.15
N CYS A 316 -17.16 -21.99 -8.44
CA CYS A 316 -16.15 -21.68 -7.44
C CYS A 316 -16.73 -20.86 -6.27
N ILE A 317 -17.61 -19.89 -6.54
CA ILE A 317 -18.29 -19.12 -5.49
C ILE A 317 -19.18 -20.03 -4.62
N TRP A 318 -19.95 -20.93 -5.23
CA TRP A 318 -20.76 -21.92 -4.50
C TRP A 318 -19.91 -22.85 -3.64
N ALA A 319 -18.80 -23.37 -4.17
CA ALA A 319 -17.86 -24.18 -3.40
C ALA A 319 -17.25 -23.43 -2.20
N MET A 320 -17.07 -22.11 -2.30
CA MET A 320 -16.67 -21.30 -1.15
C MET A 320 -17.79 -21.13 -0.12
N ILE A 321 -19.05 -21.10 -0.56
CA ILE A 321 -20.22 -21.04 0.31
C ILE A 321 -20.44 -22.37 1.04
N ASP A 322 -20.06 -23.49 0.44
CA ASP A 322 -20.17 -24.82 1.06
C ASP A 322 -19.34 -24.97 2.35
N VAL A 323 -18.36 -24.09 2.57
CA VAL A 323 -17.56 -24.05 3.80
C VAL A 323 -18.39 -23.55 5.00
N PHE A 324 -19.52 -22.86 4.76
CA PHE A 324 -20.39 -22.36 5.81
C PHE A 324 -21.43 -23.42 6.24
N PRO A 325 -21.95 -23.35 7.48
CA PRO A 325 -23.04 -24.20 7.95
C PRO A 325 -24.24 -24.13 7.00
N LYS A 326 -24.90 -25.28 6.76
CA LYS A 326 -25.98 -25.42 5.77
C LYS A 326 -27.09 -24.39 5.98
N GLU A 327 -27.40 -24.07 7.24
CA GLU A 327 -28.46 -23.13 7.62
C GLU A 327 -28.16 -21.68 7.17
N LYS A 328 -26.90 -21.35 6.88
CA LYS A 328 -26.46 -20.01 6.44
C LYS A 328 -26.17 -19.93 4.95
N GLN A 329 -26.04 -21.05 4.26
CA GLN A 329 -25.66 -21.06 2.84
C GLN A 329 -26.66 -20.30 1.97
N GLU A 330 -27.97 -20.50 2.19
CA GLU A 330 -29.03 -19.80 1.46
C GLU A 330 -29.04 -18.28 1.76
N GLU A 331 -28.89 -17.90 3.03
CA GLU A 331 -28.79 -16.49 3.44
C GLU A 331 -27.61 -15.80 2.74
N TYR A 332 -26.48 -16.51 2.65
CA TYR A 332 -25.27 -16.00 2.03
C TYR A 332 -25.37 -15.91 0.52
N ALA A 333 -25.95 -16.92 -0.13
CA ALA A 333 -26.26 -16.88 -1.55
C ALA A 333 -27.19 -15.70 -1.90
N ALA A 334 -28.23 -15.46 -1.08
CA ALA A 334 -29.14 -14.32 -1.24
C ALA A 334 -28.43 -12.98 -1.05
N THR A 335 -27.57 -12.85 -0.03
CA THR A 335 -26.79 -11.63 0.26
C THR A 335 -25.81 -11.28 -0.86
N LEU A 336 -25.24 -12.30 -1.50
CA LEU A 336 -24.36 -12.15 -2.66
C LEU A 336 -25.15 -11.89 -3.95
N GLY A 337 -26.45 -12.20 -3.96
CA GLY A 337 -27.33 -12.07 -5.11
C GLY A 337 -27.00 -13.08 -6.20
N LEU A 338 -26.64 -14.32 -5.81
CA LEU A 338 -26.20 -15.36 -6.77
C LEU A 338 -27.27 -15.70 -7.80
N GLU A 339 -28.55 -15.74 -7.40
CA GLU A 339 -29.67 -15.96 -8.33
C GLU A 339 -29.68 -14.93 -9.48
N LYS A 340 -29.44 -13.64 -9.15
CA LYS A 340 -29.33 -12.58 -10.16
C LYS A 340 -28.10 -12.76 -11.05
N LEU A 341 -27.02 -13.33 -10.52
CA LEU A 341 -25.78 -13.55 -11.26
C LEU A 341 -25.87 -14.78 -12.17
N GLU A 342 -26.57 -15.82 -11.75
CA GLU A 342 -26.87 -17.02 -12.54
C GLU A 342 -27.73 -16.68 -13.76
N SER A 343 -28.66 -15.72 -13.63
CA SER A 343 -29.46 -15.23 -14.75
C SER A 343 -28.66 -14.39 -15.78
N ARG A 344 -27.45 -13.92 -15.43
CA ARG A 344 -26.65 -13.06 -16.34
C ARG A 344 -25.89 -13.91 -17.34
N ARG A 345 -25.96 -13.52 -18.62
CA ARG A 345 -25.21 -14.17 -19.71
C ARG A 345 -23.69 -14.12 -19.53
N SER A 346 -23.18 -13.08 -18.87
CA SER A 346 -21.75 -12.88 -18.63
C SER A 346 -21.50 -12.13 -17.33
N LEU A 347 -20.49 -12.55 -16.57
CA LEU A 347 -20.01 -11.86 -15.39
C LEU A 347 -18.80 -11.01 -15.70
N SER A 348 -18.84 -9.73 -15.31
CA SER A 348 -17.66 -8.89 -15.44
C SER A 348 -16.60 -9.29 -14.40
N ARG A 349 -15.33 -9.04 -14.71
CA ARG A 349 -14.23 -9.22 -13.75
C ARG A 349 -14.43 -8.43 -12.45
N GLU A 350 -15.08 -7.27 -12.52
CA GLU A 350 -15.37 -6.43 -11.36
C GLU A 350 -16.46 -7.04 -10.48
N ASP A 351 -17.48 -7.68 -11.08
CA ASP A 351 -18.50 -8.44 -10.36
C ASP A 351 -17.85 -9.59 -9.59
N ILE A 352 -17.06 -10.44 -10.26
CA ILE A 352 -16.35 -11.57 -9.64
C ILE A 352 -15.48 -11.07 -8.49
N THR A 353 -14.65 -10.05 -8.72
CA THR A 353 -13.76 -9.48 -7.68
C THR A 353 -14.55 -8.92 -6.48
N THR A 354 -15.77 -8.43 -6.72
CA THR A 354 -16.64 -7.88 -5.67
C THR A 354 -17.32 -8.99 -4.88
N ILE A 355 -17.81 -10.05 -5.54
CA ILE A 355 -18.43 -11.21 -4.89
C ILE A 355 -17.41 -11.95 -4.04
N PHE A 356 -16.23 -12.27 -4.60
CA PHE A 356 -15.14 -12.91 -3.86
C PHE A 356 -14.74 -12.11 -2.62
N ARG A 357 -14.73 -10.77 -2.73
CA ARG A 357 -14.49 -9.92 -1.57
C ARG A 357 -15.57 -10.09 -0.51
N LYS A 358 -16.84 -10.06 -0.89
CA LYS A 358 -17.96 -10.23 0.06
C LYS A 358 -17.91 -11.60 0.72
N VAL A 359 -17.68 -12.67 -0.03
CA VAL A 359 -17.52 -14.03 0.55
C VAL A 359 -16.39 -14.03 1.59
N LEU A 360 -15.24 -13.45 1.26
CA LEU A 360 -14.13 -13.34 2.22
C LEU A 360 -14.48 -12.51 3.45
N GLU A 361 -15.21 -11.41 3.29
CA GLU A 361 -15.69 -10.57 4.40
C GLU A 361 -16.65 -11.38 5.28
N MET A 362 -17.58 -12.14 4.69
CA MET A 362 -18.52 -13.01 5.40
C MET A 362 -17.79 -14.15 6.13
N MET A 363 -16.80 -14.79 5.50
CA MET A 363 -15.95 -15.78 6.15
C MET A 363 -15.12 -15.19 7.28
N LEU A 364 -14.81 -13.89 7.24
CA LEU A 364 -14.09 -13.20 8.32
C LEU A 364 -15.01 -12.84 9.48
N ASP A 365 -16.27 -12.48 9.20
CA ASP A 365 -17.23 -12.01 10.18
C ASP A 365 -17.98 -13.16 10.88
N ASP A 366 -18.11 -14.32 10.23
CA ASP A 366 -18.79 -15.48 10.80
C ASP A 366 -17.85 -16.31 11.69
N ASP A 367 -18.02 -16.20 13.01
CA ASP A 367 -17.25 -16.97 14.00
C ASP A 367 -17.44 -18.49 13.87
N ASP A 368 -18.50 -18.96 13.21
CA ASP A 368 -18.78 -20.38 13.00
C ASP A 368 -17.94 -21.01 11.88
N VAL A 369 -17.29 -20.19 11.03
CA VAL A 369 -16.32 -20.68 10.04
C VAL A 369 -15.06 -21.11 10.78
N GLN A 370 -14.99 -22.40 11.14
CA GLN A 370 -13.91 -23.00 11.93
C GLN A 370 -12.62 -23.31 11.15
N ALA A 371 -12.47 -22.81 9.93
CA ALA A 371 -11.25 -23.00 9.15
C ALA A 371 -10.02 -22.55 9.99
N PRO A 372 -9.08 -23.44 10.34
CA PRO A 372 -7.95 -23.14 11.24
C PRO A 372 -7.16 -21.89 10.81
N PHE A 373 -7.06 -21.71 9.49
CA PHE A 373 -6.45 -20.56 8.87
C PHE A 373 -7.22 -19.24 9.16
N MET A 374 -8.55 -19.22 9.01
CA MET A 374 -9.38 -18.02 9.27
C MET A 374 -9.32 -17.64 10.75
N ASN A 375 -9.37 -18.63 11.63
CA ASN A 375 -9.16 -18.47 13.06
C ASN A 375 -7.79 -17.84 13.37
N HIS A 376 -6.70 -18.32 12.76
CA HIS A 376 -5.37 -17.72 12.90
C HIS A 376 -5.33 -16.28 12.37
N TRP A 377 -6.01 -16.01 11.25
CA TRP A 377 -6.08 -14.67 10.66
C TRP A 377 -6.83 -13.69 11.56
N ARG A 378 -8.02 -14.03 12.07
CA ARG A 378 -8.78 -13.23 13.05
C ARG A 378 -7.96 -12.97 14.31
N LYS A 379 -7.31 -14.01 14.87
CA LYS A 379 -6.42 -13.89 16.03
C LYS A 379 -5.27 -12.91 15.74
N SER A 380 -4.65 -13.02 14.57
CA SER A 380 -3.57 -12.11 14.14
C SER A 380 -4.06 -10.67 13.95
N HIS A 381 -5.26 -10.48 13.40
CA HIS A 381 -5.85 -9.15 13.23
C HIS A 381 -6.22 -8.52 14.59
N LYS A 382 -6.87 -9.26 15.49
CA LYS A 382 -7.16 -8.81 16.86
C LYS A 382 -5.86 -8.44 17.61
N LYS A 383 -4.80 -9.25 17.47
CA LYS A 383 -3.49 -8.95 18.05
C LYS A 383 -2.85 -7.71 17.40
N LEU A 384 -2.96 -7.55 16.09
CA LEU A 384 -2.48 -6.37 15.37
C LEU A 384 -3.15 -5.12 15.91
N GLU A 385 -4.47 -5.13 16.05
CA GLU A 385 -5.25 -4.03 16.58
C GLU A 385 -4.85 -3.65 18.01
N GLN A 386 -4.68 -4.64 18.88
CA GLN A 386 -4.19 -4.41 20.25
C GLN A 386 -2.82 -3.72 20.25
N LEU A 387 -1.87 -4.20 19.43
CA LEU A 387 -0.52 -3.65 19.37
C LEU A 387 -0.51 -2.24 18.78
N VAL A 388 -1.30 -1.96 17.74
CA VAL A 388 -1.44 -0.61 17.17
C VAL A 388 -2.03 0.34 18.19
N LYS A 389 -3.12 -0.02 18.86
CA LYS A 389 -3.78 0.83 19.87
C LYS A 389 -2.89 1.09 21.09
N ALA A 390 -2.00 0.15 21.43
CA ALA A 390 -1.02 0.34 22.49
C ALA A 390 0.11 1.31 22.10
N ASP A 391 0.44 1.41 20.80
CA ASP A 391 1.55 2.24 20.32
C ASP A 391 1.30 3.73 20.60
N PRO A 392 2.23 4.44 21.29
CA PRO A 392 2.06 5.86 21.60
C PRO A 392 1.92 6.75 20.35
N ILE A 393 2.62 6.41 19.26
CA ILE A 393 2.57 7.17 18.01
C ILE A 393 1.22 7.02 17.33
N TYR A 394 0.63 5.84 17.38
CA TYR A 394 -0.71 5.66 16.84
C TYR A 394 -1.69 6.62 17.53
N ARG A 395 -1.75 6.60 18.86
CA ARG A 395 -2.66 7.44 19.65
C ARG A 395 -2.41 8.94 19.47
N ALA A 396 -1.14 9.35 19.49
CA ALA A 396 -0.78 10.76 19.42
C ALA A 396 -0.87 11.35 18.00
N VAL A 397 -0.63 10.55 16.96
CA VAL A 397 -0.40 11.07 15.60
C VAL A 397 -1.36 10.52 14.56
N LEU A 398 -1.61 9.21 14.56
CA LEU A 398 -2.35 8.57 13.46
C LEU A 398 -3.85 8.46 13.73
N GLU A 399 -4.25 8.16 14.96
CA GLU A 399 -5.64 8.07 15.39
C GLU A 399 -6.43 9.37 15.18
N PRO A 400 -5.88 10.58 15.43
CA PRO A 400 -6.59 11.82 15.16
C PRO A 400 -6.82 12.11 13.67
N ILE A 401 -6.19 11.36 12.75
CA ILE A 401 -6.30 11.60 11.31
C ILE A 401 -7.46 10.76 10.77
N PRO A 402 -8.58 11.39 10.32
CA PRO A 402 -9.71 10.65 9.76
C PRO A 402 -9.26 9.76 8.60
N GLY A 403 -9.72 8.52 8.58
CA GLY A 403 -9.42 7.53 7.54
C GLY A 403 -8.12 6.74 7.73
N VAL A 404 -7.32 7.05 8.75
CA VAL A 404 -6.16 6.21 9.13
C VAL A 404 -6.60 5.14 10.12
N GLY A 405 -7.20 4.06 9.58
CA GLY A 405 -7.53 2.88 10.39
C GLY A 405 -6.31 2.06 10.81
N VAL A 406 -6.54 1.11 11.73
CA VAL A 406 -5.51 0.22 12.33
C VAL A 406 -4.58 -0.42 11.29
N SER A 407 -5.11 -0.91 10.17
CA SER A 407 -4.31 -1.60 9.15
C SER A 407 -3.38 -0.65 8.37
N ILE A 408 -3.84 0.57 8.06
CA ILE A 408 -3.02 1.62 7.44
C ILE A 408 -1.98 2.11 8.45
N ALA A 409 -2.39 2.35 9.69
CA ALA A 409 -1.50 2.76 10.77
C ALA A 409 -0.38 1.74 11.02
N ALA A 410 -0.72 0.46 11.19
CA ALA A 410 0.26 -0.62 11.35
C ALA A 410 1.29 -0.59 10.21
N ARG A 411 0.82 -0.42 8.97
CA ARG A 411 1.69 -0.38 7.80
C ARG A 411 2.62 0.81 7.80
N ILE A 412 2.12 1.99 8.16
CA ILE A 412 2.92 3.22 8.29
C ILE A 412 3.97 3.04 9.39
N ILE A 413 3.53 2.64 10.59
CA ILE A 413 4.40 2.49 11.77
C ILE A 413 5.53 1.50 11.46
N THR A 414 5.19 0.34 10.93
CA THR A 414 6.16 -0.73 10.67
C THR A 414 7.10 -0.45 9.50
N ALA A 415 6.68 0.37 8.54
CA ALA A 415 7.51 0.76 7.40
C ALA A 415 8.50 1.88 7.74
N ILE A 416 8.08 2.85 8.55
CA ILE A 416 8.93 3.95 9.04
C ILE A 416 9.89 3.41 10.11
N GLY A 417 9.36 2.71 11.11
CA GLY A 417 10.11 2.31 12.30
C GLY A 417 10.37 3.52 13.17
N GLU A 418 11.64 3.86 13.37
CA GLU A 418 12.07 5.07 14.07
C GLU A 418 12.01 6.28 13.14
N ILE A 419 11.54 7.42 13.65
CA ILE A 419 11.47 8.65 12.85
C ILE A 419 12.84 9.36 12.80
N GLU A 420 13.72 9.14 13.79
CA GLU A 420 15.06 9.77 13.83
C GLU A 420 15.96 9.37 12.64
N ARG A 421 15.73 8.20 12.04
CA ARG A 421 16.49 7.74 10.86
C ARG A 421 16.29 8.62 9.62
N PHE A 422 15.31 9.52 9.62
CA PHE A 422 15.01 10.46 8.54
C PHE A 422 15.46 11.86 8.97
N PRO A 423 16.66 12.30 8.51
CA PRO A 423 17.23 13.60 8.90
C PRO A 423 16.35 14.77 8.49
N SER A 424 15.53 14.61 7.44
CA SER A 424 14.58 15.61 6.99
C SER A 424 13.25 14.98 6.55
N GLN A 425 12.22 15.83 6.46
CA GLN A 425 10.93 15.46 5.88
C GLN A 425 11.06 15.02 4.40
N ALA A 426 12.01 15.59 3.66
CA ALA A 426 12.27 15.22 2.27
C ALA A 426 12.80 13.78 2.16
N ASP A 427 13.64 13.34 3.11
CA ASP A 427 14.13 11.97 3.17
C ASP A 427 13.00 10.96 3.40
N LEU A 428 12.02 11.28 4.26
CA LEU A 428 10.85 10.43 4.45
C LEU A 428 10.00 10.35 3.17
N ILE A 429 9.79 11.47 2.48
CA ILE A 429 9.03 11.53 1.22
C ILE A 429 9.75 10.73 0.12
N TYR A 430 11.07 10.86 0.03
CA TYR A 430 11.89 10.09 -0.90
C TYR A 430 11.79 8.59 -0.60
N PHE A 431 11.97 8.19 0.67
CA PHE A 431 11.82 6.81 1.12
C PHE A 431 10.45 6.23 0.83
N ALA A 432 9.38 7.03 0.93
CA ALA A 432 8.03 6.61 0.58
C ALA A 432 7.75 6.59 -0.94
N GLY A 433 8.68 7.07 -1.78
CA GLY A 433 8.50 7.15 -3.23
C GLY A 433 7.47 8.17 -3.70
N TYR A 434 7.31 9.27 -2.94
CA TYR A 434 6.42 10.42 -3.22
C TYR A 434 7.18 11.71 -3.59
N HIS A 435 8.50 11.62 -3.79
CA HIS A 435 9.29 12.73 -4.29
C HIS A 435 9.04 12.92 -5.80
N THR A 436 9.33 14.12 -6.27
CA THR A 436 9.32 14.46 -7.69
C THR A 436 10.75 14.56 -8.21
N ASP A 437 10.94 14.36 -9.50
CA ASP A 437 12.17 14.72 -10.19
C ASP A 437 12.30 16.24 -10.37
N GLU A 438 13.38 16.66 -11.02
CA GLU A 438 13.70 18.06 -11.36
C GLU A 438 12.62 18.72 -12.23
N ASN A 439 11.89 17.92 -13.01
CA ASN A 439 10.77 18.38 -13.85
C ASN A 439 9.44 18.45 -13.08
N GLY A 440 9.45 18.16 -11.78
CA GLY A 440 8.25 18.07 -10.96
C GLY A 440 7.38 16.85 -11.26
N GLN A 441 7.88 15.88 -12.03
CA GLN A 441 7.17 14.64 -12.33
C GLN A 441 7.41 13.61 -11.23
N ALA A 442 6.43 12.74 -11.03
CA ALA A 442 6.57 11.65 -10.06
C ALA A 442 7.60 10.65 -10.59
N VAL A 443 8.62 10.36 -9.78
CA VAL A 443 9.67 9.44 -10.20
C VAL A 443 9.08 8.05 -10.43
N ARG A 444 9.37 7.47 -11.60
CA ARG A 444 9.03 6.10 -11.97
C ARG A 444 10.23 5.20 -11.70
N ARG A 445 9.97 3.95 -11.35
CA ARG A 445 11.04 2.95 -11.25
C ARG A 445 11.57 2.69 -12.65
N ARG A 446 12.87 2.86 -12.85
CA ARG A 446 13.54 2.46 -14.11
C ARG A 446 13.70 0.94 -14.12
N SER A 447 13.48 0.33 -15.29
CA SER A 447 13.74 -1.11 -15.46
C SER A 447 15.20 -1.43 -15.12
N GLY A 448 15.46 -2.59 -14.52
CA GLY A 448 16.80 -3.00 -14.06
C GLY A 448 17.33 -2.31 -12.79
N VAL A 449 16.73 -1.19 -12.35
CA VAL A 449 17.18 -0.49 -11.13
C VAL A 449 16.39 -0.96 -9.91
N VAL A 450 17.10 -1.32 -8.84
CA VAL A 450 16.51 -1.62 -7.54
C VAL A 450 15.89 -0.33 -6.98
N SER A 451 14.59 -0.37 -6.70
CA SER A 451 13.88 0.77 -6.14
C SER A 451 14.35 1.02 -4.70
N ASN A 452 14.87 2.22 -4.45
CA ASN A 452 15.28 2.66 -3.11
C ASN A 452 14.10 3.09 -2.21
N TRP A 453 12.86 2.93 -2.67
CA TRP A 453 11.66 3.27 -1.91
C TRP A 453 11.10 2.07 -1.17
N ASN A 454 10.40 2.33 -0.08
CA ASN A 454 9.63 1.36 0.66
C ASN A 454 8.24 1.19 0.01
N PRO A 455 7.96 0.05 -0.66
CA PRO A 455 6.67 -0.17 -1.32
C PRO A 455 5.51 -0.28 -0.33
N GLU A 456 5.78 -0.67 0.93
CA GLU A 456 4.76 -0.75 1.97
C GLU A 456 4.26 0.62 2.37
N LEU A 457 5.18 1.52 2.67
CA LEU A 457 4.83 2.90 3.00
C LEU A 457 4.16 3.57 1.80
N LYS A 458 4.70 3.37 0.59
CA LYS A 458 4.13 3.94 -0.63
C LYS A 458 2.66 3.57 -0.79
N GLN A 459 2.37 2.27 -0.65
CA GLN A 459 1.02 1.75 -0.80
C GLN A 459 0.12 2.15 0.39
N ALA A 460 0.63 2.23 1.62
CA ALA A 460 -0.16 2.72 2.77
C ALA A 460 -0.68 4.14 2.52
N VAL A 461 0.23 5.04 2.12
CA VAL A 461 -0.09 6.44 1.82
C VAL A 461 -1.02 6.54 0.61
N TRP A 462 -0.86 5.65 -0.38
CA TRP A 462 -1.75 5.60 -1.54
C TRP A 462 -3.15 5.19 -1.13
N GLN A 463 -3.29 4.16 -0.29
CA GLN A 463 -4.59 3.73 0.21
C GLN A 463 -5.28 4.81 1.03
N PHE A 464 -4.53 5.53 1.87
CA PHE A 464 -5.06 6.70 2.55
C PHE A 464 -5.59 7.74 1.56
N ALA A 465 -4.75 8.22 0.64
CA ALA A 465 -5.11 9.31 -0.28
C ALA A 465 -6.18 8.93 -1.31
N HIS A 466 -6.17 7.69 -1.81
CA HIS A 466 -7.01 7.24 -2.93
C HIS A 466 -8.26 6.47 -2.48
N GLU A 467 -8.16 5.62 -1.44
CA GLU A 467 -9.28 4.78 -1.00
C GLU A 467 -10.05 5.43 0.16
N GLN A 468 -9.36 6.07 1.12
CA GLN A 468 -9.99 6.56 2.35
C GLN A 468 -10.48 8.00 2.20
N VAL A 469 -9.62 8.93 1.79
CA VAL A 469 -9.98 10.37 1.68
C VAL A 469 -11.19 10.58 0.76
N VAL A 470 -11.32 9.79 -0.30
CA VAL A 470 -12.48 9.86 -1.21
C VAL A 470 -13.80 9.48 -0.54
N LYS A 471 -13.77 8.69 0.53
CA LYS A 471 -14.99 8.27 1.25
C LYS A 471 -15.36 9.20 2.39
N MET A 472 -14.58 10.26 2.62
CA MET A 472 -14.72 11.15 3.78
C MET A 472 -15.00 12.60 3.35
N PRO A 473 -16.19 12.90 2.80
CA PRO A 473 -16.57 14.28 2.48
C PRO A 473 -16.53 15.16 3.73
N GLY A 474 -16.21 16.45 3.55
CA GLY A 474 -16.14 17.44 4.64
C GLY A 474 -14.92 17.36 5.54
N THR A 475 -13.97 16.47 5.26
CA THR A 475 -12.68 16.47 5.97
C THR A 475 -11.68 17.42 5.32
N VAL A 476 -10.79 18.03 6.11
CA VAL A 476 -9.70 18.90 5.61
C VAL A 476 -8.84 18.19 4.55
N TRP A 477 -8.65 16.86 4.68
CA TRP A 477 -7.90 16.08 3.69
C TRP A 477 -8.66 15.94 2.37
N ARG A 478 -9.99 15.81 2.42
CA ARG A 478 -10.82 15.74 1.23
C ARG A 478 -10.91 17.08 0.51
N GLU A 479 -11.08 18.17 1.24
CA GLU A 479 -11.05 19.53 0.67
C GLU A 479 -9.71 19.79 -0.04
N ARG A 480 -8.59 19.46 0.63
CA ARG A 480 -7.25 19.57 0.02
C ARG A 480 -7.10 18.72 -1.24
N LEU A 481 -7.68 17.51 -1.26
CA LEU A 481 -7.67 16.64 -2.44
C LEU A 481 -8.46 17.27 -3.59
N ASP A 482 -9.66 17.78 -3.32
CA ASP A 482 -10.56 18.34 -4.31
C ASP A 482 -10.01 19.64 -4.90
N LEU A 483 -9.49 20.55 -4.06
CA LEU A 483 -8.80 21.78 -4.51
C LEU A 483 -7.59 21.45 -5.39
N ARG A 484 -6.77 20.49 -4.96
CA ARG A 484 -5.61 20.07 -5.73
C ARG A 484 -6.01 19.44 -7.07
N ARG A 485 -7.07 18.63 -7.06
CA ARG A 485 -7.61 18.00 -8.27
C ARG A 485 -8.14 19.05 -9.23
N ALA A 486 -8.84 20.07 -8.76
CA ALA A 486 -9.29 21.19 -9.56
C ALA A 486 -8.08 21.87 -10.24
N TYR A 487 -7.05 22.20 -9.45
CA TYR A 487 -5.83 22.84 -9.94
C TYR A 487 -5.10 21.99 -11.00
N ASP A 488 -4.88 20.70 -10.73
CA ASP A 488 -4.21 19.81 -11.67
C ASP A 488 -5.06 19.59 -12.94
N LEU A 489 -6.39 19.58 -12.83
CA LEU A 489 -7.32 19.50 -13.96
C LEU A 489 -7.25 20.76 -14.83
N TYR A 490 -7.30 21.95 -14.22
CA TYR A 490 -7.10 23.24 -14.89
C TYR A 490 -5.77 23.26 -15.67
N LYS A 491 -4.65 22.85 -15.05
CA LYS A 491 -3.35 22.82 -15.71
C LYS A 491 -3.31 21.89 -16.92
N ILE A 492 -3.92 20.72 -16.81
CA ILE A 492 -4.00 19.77 -17.92
C ILE A 492 -4.83 20.38 -19.06
N LEU A 493 -5.99 20.95 -18.77
CA LEU A 493 -6.86 21.56 -19.78
C LEU A 493 -6.20 22.77 -20.45
N ARG A 494 -5.51 23.63 -19.69
CA ARG A 494 -4.75 24.76 -20.24
C ARG A 494 -3.66 24.29 -21.21
N ASN A 495 -2.89 23.27 -20.83
CA ASN A 495 -1.86 22.71 -21.71
C ASN A 495 -2.45 22.04 -22.96
N ARG A 496 -3.64 21.43 -22.84
CA ARG A 496 -4.34 20.80 -23.97
C ARG A 496 -5.00 21.84 -24.88
N GLN A 497 -5.48 22.95 -24.34
CA GLN A 497 -5.96 24.10 -25.12
C GLN A 497 -4.81 24.66 -25.97
N ALA A 498 -3.64 24.92 -25.37
CA ALA A 498 -2.48 25.39 -26.14
C ALA A 498 -2.11 24.45 -27.29
N LYS A 499 -2.16 23.12 -27.06
CA LYS A 499 -1.95 22.14 -28.13
C LYS A 499 -3.04 22.16 -29.21
N ALA A 500 -4.29 22.41 -28.84
CA ALA A 500 -5.38 22.55 -29.80
C ALA A 500 -5.20 23.80 -30.66
N ASP A 501 -4.81 24.92 -30.02
CA ASP A 501 -4.54 26.20 -30.69
C ASP A 501 -3.35 26.07 -31.66
N ASP A 502 -2.25 25.41 -31.24
CA ASP A 502 -1.08 25.11 -32.09
C ASP A 502 -1.46 24.26 -33.33
N GLN A 503 -2.46 23.39 -33.17
CA GLN A 503 -3.00 22.55 -34.25
C GLN A 503 -4.14 23.22 -35.02
N GLN A 504 -4.44 24.49 -34.74
CA GLN A 504 -5.54 25.27 -35.33
C GLN A 504 -6.91 24.58 -35.18
N LEU A 505 -7.09 23.81 -34.10
CA LEU A 505 -8.33 23.13 -33.80
C LEU A 505 -9.27 24.06 -33.03
N ASN A 506 -10.48 24.26 -33.56
CA ASN A 506 -11.49 25.14 -32.94
C ASN A 506 -12.27 24.44 -31.81
N TYR A 507 -11.54 23.93 -30.80
CA TYR A 507 -12.14 23.31 -29.61
C TYR A 507 -11.96 24.18 -28.36
N GLU A 508 -13.04 24.34 -27.60
CA GLU A 508 -12.98 24.92 -26.26
C GLU A 508 -12.59 23.84 -25.23
N ILE A 509 -11.30 23.53 -25.13
CA ILE A 509 -10.79 22.54 -24.18
C ILE A 509 -10.80 23.09 -22.74
N LEU A 510 -10.38 24.35 -22.56
CA LEU A 510 -10.47 25.06 -21.28
C LEU A 510 -11.73 25.94 -21.26
N PRO A 511 -12.63 25.80 -20.25
CA PRO A 511 -13.85 26.59 -20.20
C PRO A 511 -13.56 28.09 -20.19
N VAL A 512 -14.37 28.90 -20.87
CA VAL A 512 -14.21 30.37 -20.96
C VAL A 512 -14.02 31.02 -19.58
N ALA A 513 -14.78 30.58 -18.57
CA ALA A 513 -14.70 31.11 -17.19
C ALA A 513 -13.31 30.98 -16.53
N PHE A 514 -12.45 30.10 -17.04
CA PHE A 514 -11.09 29.89 -16.54
C PHE A 514 -10.00 30.53 -17.41
N ARG A 515 -10.33 31.05 -18.60
CA ARG A 515 -9.35 31.66 -19.52
C ARG A 515 -8.80 32.97 -18.99
N SER A 516 -9.65 33.80 -18.37
CA SER A 516 -9.27 35.09 -17.79
C SER A 516 -8.67 34.99 -16.38
N ARG A 517 -8.78 33.83 -15.73
CA ARG A 517 -8.30 33.64 -14.34
C ARG A 517 -6.80 33.37 -14.31
N THR A 518 -6.08 34.15 -13.50
CA THR A 518 -4.66 33.92 -13.21
C THR A 518 -4.50 32.91 -12.07
N ILE A 519 -4.48 31.62 -12.41
CA ILE A 519 -4.33 30.51 -11.47
C ILE A 519 -2.88 30.01 -11.51
N THR A 520 -2.07 30.39 -10.53
CA THR A 520 -0.67 29.97 -10.39
C THR A 520 -0.50 28.85 -9.37
N GLU A 521 -1.34 28.83 -8.34
CA GLU A 521 -1.28 27.86 -7.22
C GLU A 521 -2.65 27.30 -6.80
N THR A 522 -2.63 26.28 -5.95
CA THR A 522 -3.84 25.54 -5.53
C THR A 522 -4.81 26.38 -4.69
N THR A 523 -4.31 27.38 -3.98
CA THR A 523 -5.07 28.36 -3.18
C THR A 523 -5.94 29.29 -4.03
N HIS A 524 -5.67 29.43 -5.32
CA HIS A 524 -6.50 30.21 -6.26
C HIS A 524 -7.73 29.44 -6.75
N MET A 525 -7.85 28.16 -6.39
CA MET A 525 -9.01 27.33 -6.72
C MET A 525 -10.02 27.37 -5.58
N THR A 526 -11.29 27.25 -5.91
CA THR A 526 -12.38 27.08 -4.94
C THR A 526 -12.98 25.66 -5.03
N PRO A 527 -13.72 25.19 -4.02
CA PRO A 527 -14.39 23.89 -4.07
C PRO A 527 -15.36 23.74 -5.27
N GLU A 528 -15.96 24.83 -5.73
CA GLU A 528 -16.92 24.87 -6.85
C GLU A 528 -16.25 24.68 -8.22
N ASP A 529 -14.94 24.96 -8.32
CA ASP A 529 -14.20 24.84 -9.58
C ASP A 529 -14.11 23.39 -10.07
N LEU A 530 -13.99 22.42 -9.16
CA LEU A 530 -13.83 21.01 -9.52
C LEU A 530 -15.07 20.45 -10.25
N PRO A 531 -16.31 20.63 -9.75
CA PRO A 531 -17.52 20.28 -10.48
C PRO A 531 -17.59 20.91 -11.87
N ILE A 532 -17.30 22.20 -12.01
CA ILE A 532 -17.38 22.93 -13.29
C ILE A 532 -16.40 22.33 -14.31
N LEU A 533 -15.13 22.20 -13.94
CA LEU A 533 -14.10 21.62 -14.81
C LEU A 533 -14.41 20.14 -15.14
N SER A 534 -14.93 19.38 -14.17
CA SER A 534 -15.27 17.98 -14.37
C SER A 534 -16.44 17.79 -15.33
N ALA A 535 -17.49 18.61 -15.20
CA ALA A 535 -18.64 18.61 -16.08
C ALA A 535 -18.27 19.02 -17.51
N HIS A 536 -17.36 20.01 -17.66
CA HIS A 536 -16.84 20.40 -18.98
C HIS A 536 -16.12 19.25 -19.67
N VAL A 537 -15.25 18.52 -18.98
CA VAL A 537 -14.58 17.34 -19.56
C VAL A 537 -15.58 16.25 -19.94
N ASP A 538 -16.63 16.03 -19.16
CA ASP A 538 -17.67 15.05 -19.51
C ASP A 538 -18.47 15.50 -20.75
N LYS A 539 -18.74 16.81 -20.90
CA LYS A 539 -19.34 17.39 -22.12
C LYS A 539 -18.46 17.16 -23.35
N LEU A 540 -17.17 17.46 -23.27
CA LEU A 540 -16.22 17.23 -24.37
C LEU A 540 -16.10 15.74 -24.74
N ARG A 541 -16.10 14.84 -23.74
CA ARG A 541 -16.10 13.39 -23.97
C ARG A 541 -17.35 12.91 -24.71
N LYS A 542 -18.52 13.43 -24.32
CA LYS A 542 -19.79 13.14 -25.00
C LYS A 542 -19.75 13.65 -26.44
N GLN A 543 -19.21 14.84 -26.69
CA GLN A 543 -19.03 15.39 -28.04
C GLN A 543 -18.09 14.53 -28.89
N ALA A 544 -16.97 14.09 -28.31
CA ALA A 544 -16.05 13.18 -29.00
C ALA A 544 -16.68 11.81 -29.30
N GLY A 545 -17.72 11.40 -28.58
CA GLY A 545 -18.25 10.03 -28.63
C GLY A 545 -17.43 9.03 -27.82
N THR A 546 -16.60 9.51 -26.88
CA THR A 546 -15.85 8.64 -25.96
C THR A 546 -16.69 8.33 -24.72
N THR A 547 -17.00 7.06 -24.48
CA THR A 547 -17.76 6.61 -23.29
C THR A 547 -16.85 6.13 -22.15
N SER A 548 -15.58 5.83 -22.44
CA SER A 548 -14.72 5.08 -21.53
C SER A 548 -13.89 5.96 -20.59
N LYS A 549 -13.67 5.44 -19.37
CA LYS A 549 -12.51 5.77 -18.56
C LYS A 549 -11.28 5.16 -19.24
N ALA A 550 -10.78 5.78 -20.31
CA ALA A 550 -9.49 5.39 -20.87
C ALA A 550 -8.46 5.34 -19.73
N THR A 551 -7.80 4.20 -19.59
CA THR A 551 -6.70 3.99 -18.66
C THR A 551 -5.55 4.91 -19.04
N SER A 552 -4.71 5.29 -18.08
CA SER A 552 -3.65 6.29 -18.24
C SER A 552 -2.45 5.81 -19.07
N ASP A 553 -2.56 4.65 -19.72
CA ASP A 553 -1.51 4.10 -20.56
C ASP A 553 -1.73 4.56 -22.00
N ASP A 554 -0.75 5.28 -22.54
CA ASP A 554 -0.84 5.98 -23.83
C ASP A 554 -0.84 5.00 -25.03
N GLU A 555 -0.34 3.78 -24.85
CA GLU A 555 -0.20 2.78 -25.92
C GLU A 555 -1.54 2.16 -26.35
N ASP A 556 -2.51 2.05 -25.45
CA ASP A 556 -3.84 1.49 -25.77
C ASP A 556 -4.84 2.55 -26.29
N GLN A 557 -4.44 3.82 -26.33
CA GLN A 557 -5.35 4.92 -26.68
C GLN A 557 -5.73 4.88 -28.17
N ASP A 558 -4.79 4.59 -29.07
CA ASP A 558 -5.07 4.63 -30.50
C ASP A 558 -6.08 3.57 -30.95
N ALA A 559 -6.01 2.36 -30.40
CA ALA A 559 -7.00 1.30 -30.67
C ALA A 559 -8.39 1.70 -30.14
N ALA A 560 -8.46 2.28 -28.95
CA ALA A 560 -9.72 2.71 -28.34
C ALA A 560 -10.38 3.91 -29.07
N LEU A 561 -9.61 4.65 -29.87
CA LEU A 561 -10.08 5.83 -30.60
C LEU A 561 -10.58 5.54 -32.01
N SER A 562 -10.40 4.30 -32.50
CA SER A 562 -10.81 3.90 -33.86
C SER A 562 -12.32 4.03 -34.12
N ASN A 563 -13.16 3.92 -33.09
CA ASN A 563 -14.62 3.99 -33.18
C ASN A 563 -15.23 5.29 -32.62
N VAL A 564 -14.40 6.31 -32.41
CA VAL A 564 -14.80 7.57 -31.76
C VAL A 564 -15.22 8.59 -32.82
N LYS A 565 -16.34 9.30 -32.60
CA LYS A 565 -16.90 10.27 -33.58
C LYS A 565 -15.91 11.35 -33.96
N ASP A 566 -15.14 11.81 -32.99
CA ASP A 566 -14.05 12.76 -33.18
C ASP A 566 -12.79 12.23 -32.50
N PRO A 567 -11.89 11.54 -33.23
CA PRO A 567 -10.70 10.95 -32.65
C PRO A 567 -9.70 12.01 -32.16
N VAL A 568 -9.68 13.19 -32.78
CA VAL A 568 -8.77 14.29 -32.41
C VAL A 568 -9.17 14.87 -31.06
N LEU A 569 -10.45 15.24 -30.90
CA LEU A 569 -10.98 15.68 -29.61
C LEU A 569 -10.87 14.56 -28.57
N GLY A 570 -11.13 13.31 -28.96
CA GLY A 570 -10.94 12.11 -28.14
C GLY A 570 -9.53 12.04 -27.52
N LYS A 571 -8.48 12.24 -28.31
CA LYS A 571 -7.07 12.29 -27.85
C LYS A 571 -6.81 13.43 -26.86
N LEU A 572 -7.46 14.59 -27.03
CA LEU A 572 -7.27 15.74 -26.14
C LEU A 572 -7.91 15.52 -24.76
N VAL A 573 -9.02 14.77 -24.68
CA VAL A 573 -9.81 14.56 -23.44
C VAL A 573 -9.63 13.18 -22.78
N ALA A 574 -8.96 12.26 -23.47
CA ALA A 574 -8.61 10.93 -22.96
C ALA A 574 -7.83 11.05 -21.64
N GLY A 575 -8.26 10.28 -20.63
CA GLY A 575 -7.56 10.18 -19.33
C GLY A 575 -7.51 11.45 -18.46
N VAL A 576 -7.93 12.63 -18.94
CA VAL A 576 -7.72 13.93 -18.25
C VAL A 576 -8.22 13.95 -16.79
N LYS A 577 -9.45 13.47 -16.52
CA LYS A 577 -10.00 13.39 -15.15
C LYS A 577 -9.26 12.39 -14.26
N GLN A 578 -8.75 11.30 -14.82
CA GLN A 578 -8.01 10.28 -14.07
C GLN A 578 -6.58 10.79 -13.77
N GLN A 579 -5.92 11.38 -14.76
CA GLN A 579 -4.58 11.94 -14.62
C GLN A 579 -4.54 13.06 -13.57
N SER A 580 -5.50 14.00 -13.59
CA SER A 580 -5.61 15.04 -12.56
C SER A 580 -5.83 14.46 -11.17
N TYR A 581 -6.73 13.47 -11.05
CA TYR A 581 -7.01 12.79 -9.79
C TYR A 581 -5.78 12.05 -9.23
N GLU A 582 -5.06 11.30 -10.06
CA GLU A 582 -3.83 10.59 -9.63
C GLU A 582 -2.72 11.55 -9.22
N ARG A 583 -2.53 12.66 -9.94
CA ARG A 583 -1.59 13.73 -9.55
C ARG A 583 -1.98 14.34 -8.21
N ALA A 584 -3.27 14.61 -8.00
CA ALA A 584 -3.77 15.13 -6.74
C ALA A 584 -3.59 14.15 -5.57
N CYS A 585 -3.87 12.85 -5.76
CA CYS A 585 -3.60 11.82 -4.75
C CYS A 585 -2.11 11.73 -4.40
N ARG A 586 -1.20 11.82 -5.38
CA ARG A 586 0.25 11.81 -5.13
C ARG A 586 0.69 13.04 -4.34
N TRP A 587 0.20 14.22 -4.72
CA TRP A 587 0.48 15.45 -3.99
C TRP A 587 -0.04 15.37 -2.55
N LEU A 588 -1.26 14.87 -2.35
CA LEU A 588 -1.86 14.68 -1.03
C LEU A 588 -1.03 13.71 -0.19
N GLY A 589 -0.58 12.60 -0.79
CA GLY A 589 0.31 11.64 -0.13
C GLY A 589 1.62 12.26 0.35
N SER A 590 2.22 13.14 -0.46
CA SER A 590 3.38 13.94 -0.05
C SER A 590 3.04 14.83 1.15
N ARG A 591 1.93 15.59 1.10
CA ARG A 591 1.47 16.45 2.21
C ARG A 591 1.15 15.68 3.49
N PHE A 592 0.57 14.49 3.36
CA PHE A 592 0.33 13.58 4.47
C PHE A 592 1.63 13.17 5.14
N LEU A 593 2.65 12.79 4.37
CA LEU A 593 3.98 12.47 4.91
C LEU A 593 4.66 13.68 5.57
N LYS A 594 4.44 14.91 5.05
CA LYS A 594 4.92 16.15 5.71
C LYS A 594 4.35 16.30 7.10
N HIS A 595 3.02 16.16 7.21
CA HIS A 595 2.32 16.25 8.47
C HIS A 595 2.76 15.14 9.43
N LEU A 596 2.80 13.90 8.95
CA LEU A 596 3.24 12.74 9.71
C LEU A 596 4.64 12.93 10.30
N TYR A 597 5.60 13.40 9.49
CA TYR A 597 6.96 13.66 9.96
C TYR A 597 7.00 14.64 11.13
N LYS A 598 6.29 15.77 11.01
CA LYS A 598 6.27 16.83 12.02
C LYS A 598 5.63 16.37 13.32
N GLU A 599 4.43 15.78 13.24
CA GLU A 599 3.68 15.37 14.43
C GLU A 599 4.33 14.15 15.11
N TRP A 600 4.91 13.22 14.35
CA TRP A 600 5.66 12.10 14.93
C TRP A 600 6.90 12.57 15.67
N ARG A 601 7.68 13.48 15.09
CA ARG A 601 8.83 14.07 15.80
C ARG A 601 8.40 14.81 17.06
N HIS A 602 7.34 15.60 16.96
CA HIS A 602 6.77 16.31 18.10
C HIS A 602 6.33 15.35 19.22
N ALA A 603 5.63 14.26 18.89
CA ALA A 603 5.21 13.23 19.84
C ALA A 603 6.39 12.51 20.52
N ARG A 604 7.60 12.61 19.95
CA ARG A 604 8.85 12.07 20.50
C ARG A 604 9.69 13.11 21.25
N GLY A 605 9.18 14.34 21.43
CA GLY A 605 9.94 15.44 22.04
C GLY A 605 11.06 15.96 21.14
N LEU A 606 11.07 15.62 19.85
CA LEU A 606 12.04 16.10 18.88
C LEU A 606 11.53 17.38 18.21
N SER A 607 12.46 18.25 17.78
CA SER A 607 12.08 19.42 16.98
C SER A 607 11.33 18.99 15.71
N ARG A 608 10.20 19.67 15.43
CA ARG A 608 9.37 19.48 14.22
C ARG A 608 10.16 19.74 12.94
N ASN A 609 11.08 20.70 13.01
CA ASN A 609 12.03 21.01 11.96
C ASN A 609 13.42 20.64 12.50
N PRO A 610 14.01 19.49 12.11
CA PRO A 610 15.34 19.11 12.56
C PRO A 610 16.28 20.30 12.34
N ALA A 611 17.01 20.68 13.38
CA ALA A 611 17.96 21.76 13.29
C ALA A 611 18.92 21.44 12.14
N THR A 612 18.98 22.33 11.16
CA THR A 612 20.10 22.40 10.25
C THR A 612 21.34 22.59 11.10
N TYR A 613 22.25 21.61 11.10
CA TYR A 613 23.51 21.76 11.82
C TYR A 613 24.31 22.85 11.11
N ARG A 614 24.76 23.85 11.86
CA ARG A 614 25.76 24.80 11.40
C ARG A 614 27.12 24.14 11.58
N ASP A 615 27.93 24.07 10.53
CA ASP A 615 29.34 23.69 10.69
C ASP A 615 30.10 24.71 11.56
N ALA A 616 31.37 24.43 11.84
CA ALA A 616 32.22 25.33 12.63
C ALA A 616 32.34 26.72 11.98
N GLU A 617 32.17 26.79 10.66
CA GLU A 617 32.15 28.01 9.86
C GLU A 617 30.78 28.73 9.84
N GLY A 618 29.76 28.20 10.53
CA GLY A 618 28.43 28.81 10.62
C GLY A 618 27.50 28.51 9.44
N ASN A 619 27.91 27.70 8.47
CA ASN A 619 27.12 27.32 7.31
C ASN A 619 26.04 26.31 7.71
N VAL A 620 24.81 26.65 7.36
CA VAL A 620 23.62 25.83 7.58
C VAL A 620 23.64 24.63 6.64
N HIS A 621 24.04 23.46 7.14
CA HIS A 621 24.01 22.21 6.35
C HIS A 621 22.69 21.48 6.50
N PHE A 622 22.02 21.25 5.37
CA PHE A 622 20.96 20.25 5.29
C PHE A 622 21.62 18.88 5.21
N THR A 623 21.45 18.07 6.26
CA THR A 623 22.12 16.79 6.59
C THR A 623 22.08 15.67 5.53
N ARG A 624 21.56 15.91 4.32
CA ARG A 624 21.69 14.97 3.18
C ARG A 624 21.60 15.61 1.80
N GLY A 625 20.98 16.78 1.69
CA GLY A 625 20.99 17.55 0.44
C GLY A 625 22.41 17.94 0.02
N SER A 626 23.32 18.17 0.98
CA SER A 626 24.72 18.50 0.70
C SER A 626 25.49 17.33 0.11
N LYS A 627 25.38 16.10 0.64
CA LYS A 627 26.12 14.93 0.10
C LYS A 627 25.64 14.49 -1.29
N ALA A 628 24.33 14.50 -1.56
CA ALA A 628 23.82 14.18 -2.90
C ALA A 628 24.17 15.28 -3.92
N ARG A 629 24.17 16.55 -3.49
CA ARG A 629 24.67 17.67 -4.31
C ARG A 629 26.18 17.61 -4.48
N GLN A 630 26.95 17.21 -3.47
CA GLN A 630 28.39 17.01 -3.55
C GLN A 630 28.71 15.84 -4.47
N GLN A 631 28.07 14.67 -4.33
CA GLN A 631 28.27 13.53 -5.24
C GLN A 631 27.79 13.85 -6.66
N GLY A 632 26.73 14.63 -6.81
CA GLY A 632 26.28 15.17 -8.09
C GLY A 632 27.30 16.13 -8.69
N ALA A 633 27.83 17.05 -7.88
CA ALA A 633 28.87 18.00 -8.25
C ALA A 633 30.18 17.30 -8.59
N GLU A 634 30.53 16.24 -7.89
CA GLU A 634 31.75 15.46 -8.07
C GLU A 634 31.64 14.55 -9.28
N ARG A 635 30.46 13.99 -9.57
CA ARG A 635 30.16 13.36 -10.87
C ARG A 635 30.21 14.38 -12.01
N TYR A 636 29.69 15.57 -11.79
CA TYR A 636 29.73 16.65 -12.77
C TYR A 636 31.17 17.06 -13.05
N ARG A 637 31.98 17.30 -12.00
CA ARG A 637 33.42 17.56 -12.08
C ARG A 637 34.18 16.47 -12.81
N ARG A 638 33.92 15.19 -12.48
CA ARG A 638 34.54 14.06 -13.19
C ARG A 638 34.17 14.02 -14.67
N LYS A 639 32.96 14.46 -15.03
CA LYS A 639 32.46 14.41 -16.41
C LYS A 639 32.87 15.64 -17.23
N HIS A 640 32.96 16.81 -16.60
CA HIS A 640 33.09 18.11 -17.28
C HIS A 640 34.38 18.86 -16.93
N GLY A 641 35.17 18.40 -15.97
CA GLY A 641 36.41 19.06 -15.55
C GLY A 641 36.21 20.34 -14.73
N GLU A 642 34.96 20.74 -14.49
CA GLU A 642 34.60 22.00 -13.82
C GLU A 642 33.49 21.78 -12.76
N ASP A 643 33.34 22.73 -11.83
CA ASP A 643 32.25 22.72 -10.87
C ASP A 643 30.89 22.89 -11.58
N PRO A 644 29.82 22.24 -11.09
CA PRO A 644 28.49 22.44 -11.65
C PRO A 644 28.08 23.91 -11.52
N PRO A 645 27.42 24.49 -12.55
CA PRO A 645 26.95 25.86 -12.47
C PRO A 645 26.04 26.05 -11.25
N PRO A 646 26.12 27.19 -10.55
CA PRO A 646 25.34 27.43 -9.35
C PRO A 646 23.85 27.25 -9.66
N PRO A 647 23.08 26.62 -8.74
CA PRO A 647 21.66 26.41 -8.97
C PRO A 647 20.98 27.76 -9.18
N LYS A 648 20.26 27.91 -10.30
CA LYS A 648 19.47 29.11 -10.57
C LYS A 648 18.50 29.32 -9.41
N VAL A 649 18.69 30.40 -8.66
CA VAL A 649 17.79 30.80 -7.58
C VAL A 649 16.45 31.11 -8.22
N ARG A 650 15.39 30.46 -7.72
CA ARG A 650 14.05 30.50 -8.32
C ARG A 650 13.06 31.05 -7.32
#